data_AF-A0ABC8IYT6-F1
#
_entry.id   AF-A0ABC8IYT6-F1
#
_cell.length_a   1.000
_cell.length_b   1.000
_cell.length_c   1.000
_cell.angle_alpha   90.00
_cell.angle_beta   90.00
_cell.angle_gamma   90.00
#
_symmetry.space_group_name_H-M   'P 1'
#
loop_
_entity.id
_entity.type
_entity.pdbx_description
1 polymer ?
#
loop_
_entity_poly.entity_id
_entity_poly.type
_entity_poly.pdbx_seq_one_letter_code
_entity_poly.pdbx_strand_id
1 'polypeptide(L)'
;MEIRNVMEFEKMAKEKLPKMVYDYYACGAEDHWTLQENRNAFSRIMFRPRILIDVSEVDVSTRVLGFNISMPIMVAPTAMQKMAHPDGKSFFELRNESSCLRCLILSTCATCSVEEVASTRPGIRFFQLYFFKDREVVRQLVKRAEEAEFKAIVLTVDTPRFGRREADIKNRFTLPLGMTLKNFKGLDLGKIDKKDDSELAYYVAGQVDQSLSWTDIKWLQSITSLPILLKGILTAEDARNAVENGAAGIIVSNHGARQLGYVPSTIMALEEVVKAVEGRIPVFLDGGVRRGTDVFKALALGASGVFVGRPSLFSLAAEGEAGVRKMLQMLSDEFELTMALSEKMEITNVMEYEKIAKEKLPKMVYDYYASGADDEWTLQENRNAFSRILFRPRILIDVSEIDVSTRVLGFNISMPIMIAPTAMQKMAHPDGELATARATSAAGTIMTLSSWATCSIEEVASTGPGIRFFQLAVYKDRDVVRWLVKRAEEAGFKAIALTVDTPRLGRRESNIKNRFSIPRGITLKNFEGLDLAKIYKTNNSGAGSYISGQADQSFSWKDIKWLQSITSLPVLLKGVLTAEDARSALEYGSAGIIVSNHGARQLDYVPATIMALEEVVKAVEGRLPVFLDGGVRRGTDVFKALALGAAGVFVGRPSLFSLAVDGETGVN
;
A
#
# COMPACT_ATOMS: atom_id res chain seq x y z
N MET A 1 -16.02 37.84 -16.76
CA MET A 1 -14.64 37.64 -16.30
C MET A 1 -14.45 36.14 -16.10
N GLU A 2 -13.42 35.54 -16.70
CA GLU A 2 -13.18 34.11 -16.60
C GLU A 2 -12.56 33.74 -15.24
N ILE A 3 -13.13 32.79 -14.52
CA ILE A 3 -12.61 32.30 -13.22
C ILE A 3 -11.37 31.45 -13.46
N ARG A 4 -10.23 31.85 -12.87
CA ARG A 4 -8.91 31.22 -13.08
C ARG A 4 -8.36 30.47 -11.87
N ASN A 5 -8.96 30.65 -10.69
CA ASN A 5 -8.53 29.96 -9.47
C ASN A 5 -9.66 29.92 -8.43
N VAL A 6 -9.51 29.02 -7.47
CA VAL A 6 -10.52 28.77 -6.42
C VAL A 6 -10.83 30.00 -5.56
N MET A 7 -9.89 30.93 -5.38
CA MET A 7 -10.09 32.10 -4.51
C MET A 7 -10.97 33.17 -5.15
N GLU A 8 -11.12 33.18 -6.47
CA GLU A 8 -12.02 34.12 -7.16
C GLU A 8 -13.49 33.84 -6.85
N PHE A 9 -13.86 32.58 -6.57
CA PHE A 9 -15.19 32.24 -6.09
C PHE A 9 -15.55 32.95 -4.77
N GLU A 10 -14.58 33.19 -3.89
CA GLU A 10 -14.83 33.91 -2.63
C GLU A 10 -15.22 35.37 -2.88
N LYS A 11 -14.59 36.02 -3.86
CA LYS A 11 -14.93 37.40 -4.26
C LYS A 11 -16.34 37.46 -4.83
N MET A 12 -16.68 36.55 -5.75
CA MET A 12 -18.02 36.46 -6.33
C MET A 12 -19.08 36.14 -5.28
N ALA A 13 -18.79 35.23 -4.35
CA ALA A 13 -19.70 34.90 -3.26
C ALA A 13 -19.94 36.11 -2.35
N LYS A 14 -18.91 36.92 -2.07
CA LYS A 14 -19.04 38.16 -1.30
C LYS A 14 -19.97 39.18 -1.95
N GLU A 15 -19.95 39.27 -3.27
CA GLU A 15 -20.80 40.18 -4.04
C GLU A 15 -22.26 39.68 -4.14
N LYS A 16 -22.46 38.36 -4.22
CA LYS A 16 -23.78 37.74 -4.42
C LYS A 16 -24.54 37.45 -3.14
N LEU A 17 -23.85 37.07 -2.07
CA LEU A 17 -24.49 36.63 -0.83
C LEU A 17 -24.90 37.82 0.04
N PRO A 18 -26.03 37.73 0.76
CA PRO A 18 -26.32 38.66 1.84
C PRO A 18 -25.15 38.71 2.83
N LYS A 19 -24.81 39.90 3.32
CA LYS A 19 -23.67 40.12 4.23
C LYS A 19 -23.65 39.12 5.39
N MET A 20 -24.79 38.88 6.03
CA MET A 20 -24.93 37.93 7.14
C MET A 20 -24.51 36.51 6.75
N VAL A 21 -24.90 36.04 5.56
CA VAL A 21 -24.58 34.69 5.06
C VAL A 21 -23.11 34.59 4.64
N TYR A 22 -22.61 35.59 3.91
CA TYR A 22 -21.18 35.62 3.54
C TYR A 22 -20.30 35.61 4.79
N ASP A 23 -20.58 36.49 5.75
CA ASP A 23 -19.80 36.59 6.98
C ASP A 23 -19.88 35.30 7.80
N TYR A 24 -21.04 34.65 7.86
CA TYR A 24 -21.20 33.35 8.54
C TYR A 24 -20.26 32.29 7.95
N TYR A 25 -20.11 32.23 6.63
CA TYR A 25 -19.20 31.28 5.98
C TYR A 25 -17.73 31.72 6.04
N ALA A 26 -17.46 33.01 5.88
CA ALA A 26 -16.10 33.54 5.77
C ALA A 26 -15.40 33.67 7.12
N CYS A 27 -16.11 33.99 8.20
CA CYS A 27 -15.52 34.36 9.48
C CYS A 27 -14.70 33.22 10.13
N GLY A 28 -13.73 33.63 10.94
CA GLY A 28 -12.98 32.77 11.86
C GLY A 28 -13.38 33.07 13.31
N ALA A 29 -12.64 32.50 14.26
CA ALA A 29 -12.76 32.86 15.67
C ALA A 29 -12.08 34.21 15.94
N GLU A 30 -12.74 35.07 16.71
CA GLU A 30 -12.19 36.30 17.30
C GLU A 30 -11.44 37.16 16.28
N ASP A 31 -10.13 37.38 16.44
CA ASP A 31 -9.30 38.22 15.57
C ASP A 31 -8.92 37.57 14.23
N HIS A 32 -9.44 36.37 13.94
CA HIS A 32 -9.21 35.61 12.71
C HIS A 32 -7.73 35.26 12.45
N TRP A 33 -6.86 35.27 13.46
CA TRP A 33 -5.43 34.99 13.28
C TRP A 33 -5.17 33.63 12.62
N THR A 34 -5.72 32.55 13.18
CA THR A 34 -5.57 31.19 12.61
C THR A 34 -6.21 31.06 11.23
N LEU A 35 -7.24 31.87 10.91
CA LEU A 35 -7.88 31.85 9.60
C LEU A 35 -6.91 32.33 8.51
N GLN A 36 -6.21 33.43 8.79
CA GLN A 36 -5.18 33.94 7.92
C GLN A 36 -3.98 32.97 7.87
N GLU A 37 -3.58 32.45 9.02
CA GLU A 37 -2.41 31.58 9.13
C GLU A 37 -2.59 30.23 8.42
N ASN A 38 -3.80 29.67 8.41
CA ASN A 38 -4.13 28.49 7.62
C ASN A 38 -3.79 28.66 6.13
N ARG A 39 -3.82 29.88 5.60
CA ARG A 39 -3.42 30.16 4.21
C ARG A 39 -1.93 30.48 4.12
N ASN A 40 -1.43 31.35 4.99
CA ASN A 40 -0.05 31.82 4.95
C ASN A 40 0.97 30.69 5.16
N ALA A 41 0.64 29.68 5.96
CA ALA A 41 1.55 28.60 6.29
C ALA A 41 1.97 27.75 5.09
N PHE A 42 1.08 27.52 4.13
CA PHE A 42 1.44 26.83 2.89
C PHE A 42 2.53 27.59 2.11
N SER A 43 2.59 28.91 2.18
CA SER A 43 3.62 29.73 1.51
C SER A 43 5.00 29.60 2.15
N ARG A 44 5.12 29.03 3.36
CA ARG A 44 6.40 28.79 4.03
C ARG A 44 7.03 27.43 3.68
N ILE A 45 6.34 26.61 2.89
CA ILE A 45 6.83 25.33 2.40
C ILE A 45 7.22 25.48 0.93
N MET A 46 8.47 25.14 0.61
CA MET A 46 9.04 25.27 -0.74
C MET A 46 9.21 23.89 -1.40
N PHE A 47 9.11 23.85 -2.72
CA PHE A 47 9.30 22.63 -3.50
C PHE A 47 10.79 22.37 -3.80
N ARG A 48 11.14 21.09 -3.91
CA ARG A 48 12.43 20.62 -4.43
C ARG A 48 12.15 19.70 -5.63
N PRO A 49 11.75 20.26 -6.79
CA PRO A 49 11.31 19.45 -7.91
C PRO A 49 12.46 18.59 -8.46
N ARG A 50 12.13 17.38 -8.90
CA ARG A 50 13.05 16.52 -9.67
C ARG A 50 12.78 16.75 -11.16
N ILE A 51 13.84 16.89 -11.95
CA ILE A 51 13.78 17.24 -13.38
C ILE A 51 14.15 16.05 -14.26
N LEU A 52 13.76 16.10 -15.54
CA LEU A 52 14.03 15.06 -16.55
C LEU A 52 13.41 13.69 -16.21
N ILE A 53 12.20 13.72 -15.64
CA ILE A 53 11.38 12.54 -15.38
C ILE A 53 10.26 12.50 -16.42
N ASP A 54 9.97 11.32 -16.97
CA ASP A 54 8.82 11.13 -17.85
C ASP A 54 7.53 11.27 -17.03
N VAL A 55 6.74 12.27 -17.39
CA VAL A 55 5.47 12.62 -16.76
C VAL A 55 4.35 12.68 -17.81
N SER A 56 4.49 11.90 -18.88
CA SER A 56 3.46 11.76 -19.92
C SER A 56 2.16 11.17 -19.38
N GLU A 57 2.22 10.37 -18.32
CA GLU A 57 1.07 9.87 -17.57
C GLU A 57 1.21 10.18 -16.07
N VAL A 58 0.22 10.85 -15.49
CA VAL A 58 0.17 11.16 -14.05
C VAL A 58 -1.11 10.57 -13.45
N ASP A 59 -0.98 9.52 -12.65
CA ASP A 59 -2.10 8.96 -11.89
C ASP A 59 -2.24 9.67 -10.54
N VAL A 60 -3.29 10.48 -10.42
CA VAL A 60 -3.62 11.19 -9.17
C VAL A 60 -4.61 10.41 -8.29
N SER A 61 -5.02 9.19 -8.68
CA SER A 61 -6.00 8.40 -7.94
C SER A 61 -5.44 7.89 -6.59
N THR A 62 -6.33 7.66 -5.62
CA THR A 62 -5.93 7.16 -4.29
C THR A 62 -7.02 6.35 -3.61
N ARG A 63 -6.75 5.84 -2.41
CA ARG A 63 -7.69 5.07 -1.60
C ARG A 63 -7.95 5.74 -0.25
N VAL A 64 -9.23 5.87 0.10
CA VAL A 64 -9.68 6.40 1.41
C VAL A 64 -10.52 5.34 2.09
N LEU A 65 -10.08 4.86 3.25
CA LEU A 65 -10.74 3.79 4.01
C LEU A 65 -11.09 2.55 3.15
N GLY A 66 -10.20 2.21 2.22
CA GLY A 66 -10.38 1.07 1.31
C GLY A 66 -11.15 1.39 0.02
N PHE A 67 -11.77 2.56 -0.11
CA PHE A 67 -12.49 2.99 -1.30
C PHE A 67 -11.60 3.74 -2.28
N ASN A 68 -11.68 3.42 -3.58
CA ASN A 68 -10.93 4.13 -4.61
C ASN A 68 -11.59 5.48 -4.93
N ILE A 69 -10.82 6.56 -4.92
CA ILE A 69 -11.24 7.90 -5.34
C ILE A 69 -10.31 8.42 -6.44
N SER A 70 -10.82 9.31 -7.29
CA SER A 70 -10.11 9.79 -8.49
C SER A 70 -8.99 10.78 -8.20
N MET A 71 -8.98 11.38 -7.01
CA MET A 71 -7.99 12.36 -6.58
C MET A 71 -8.00 12.45 -5.04
N PRO A 72 -6.89 12.82 -4.37
CA PRO A 72 -6.81 12.97 -2.92
C PRO A 72 -7.50 14.24 -2.38
N ILE A 73 -8.53 14.73 -3.07
CA ILE A 73 -9.24 15.99 -2.78
C ILE A 73 -10.71 15.68 -2.53
N MET A 74 -11.19 16.03 -1.35
CA MET A 74 -12.53 15.69 -0.86
C MET A 74 -13.25 16.93 -0.34
N VAL A 75 -14.58 16.86 -0.16
CA VAL A 75 -15.36 18.00 0.36
C VAL A 75 -15.59 17.86 1.87
N ALA A 76 -15.15 18.87 2.62
CA ALA A 76 -15.31 18.94 4.07
C ALA A 76 -16.78 19.20 4.47
N PRO A 77 -17.20 18.83 5.70
CA PRO A 77 -18.54 19.13 6.16
C PRO A 77 -18.70 20.63 6.38
N THR A 78 -19.74 21.19 5.76
CA THR A 78 -20.14 22.59 5.91
C THR A 78 -21.64 22.65 6.21
N ALA A 79 -22.02 23.47 7.18
CA ALA A 79 -23.40 23.58 7.63
C ALA A 79 -24.24 24.48 6.71
N MET A 80 -25.55 24.22 6.66
CA MET A 80 -26.56 25.12 6.10
C MET A 80 -26.33 25.60 4.65
N GLN A 81 -25.77 24.73 3.80
CA GLN A 81 -25.34 25.05 2.43
C GLN A 81 -26.41 25.69 1.54
N LYS A 82 -27.70 25.45 1.80
CA LYS A 82 -28.79 26.08 1.03
C LYS A 82 -28.79 27.61 1.13
N MET A 83 -28.19 28.20 2.17
CA MET A 83 -28.02 29.67 2.23
C MET A 83 -27.06 30.19 1.17
N ALA A 84 -26.19 29.34 0.61
CA ALA A 84 -25.19 29.76 -0.37
C ALA A 84 -25.79 29.96 -1.77
N HIS A 85 -26.85 29.22 -2.14
CA HIS A 85 -27.41 29.30 -3.50
C HIS A 85 -28.71 30.12 -3.52
N PRO A 86 -28.92 31.03 -4.49
CA PRO A 86 -30.12 31.88 -4.57
C PRO A 86 -31.45 31.10 -4.53
N ASP A 87 -31.50 29.94 -5.20
CA ASP A 87 -32.68 29.06 -5.21
C ASP A 87 -32.83 28.19 -3.95
N GLY A 88 -31.97 28.33 -2.94
CA GLY A 88 -31.99 27.45 -1.77
C GLY A 88 -31.63 26.00 -2.10
N LYS A 89 -30.79 25.76 -3.11
CA LYS A 89 -30.33 24.43 -3.51
C LYS A 89 -28.98 24.12 -2.88
N SER A 90 -28.84 22.91 -2.35
CA SER A 90 -27.51 22.38 -2.01
C SER A 90 -26.89 21.77 -3.26
N PHE A 91 -25.56 21.71 -3.32
CA PHE A 91 -24.88 20.92 -4.36
C PHE A 91 -25.24 19.43 -4.30
N PHE A 92 -25.86 18.93 -3.22
CA PHE A 92 -26.43 17.59 -3.17
C PHE A 92 -27.71 17.44 -4.00
N GLU A 93 -28.53 18.49 -4.15
CA GLU A 93 -29.85 18.38 -4.81
C GLU A 93 -29.79 18.61 -6.33
N LEU A 94 -28.61 18.99 -6.85
CA LEU A 94 -28.40 19.26 -8.25
C LEU A 94 -28.05 17.94 -8.98
N ARG A 95 -28.93 17.50 -9.88
CA ARG A 95 -28.99 16.12 -10.41
C ARG A 95 -28.05 15.81 -11.59
N ASN A 96 -27.10 16.68 -11.95
CA ASN A 96 -26.38 16.52 -13.22
C ASN A 96 -25.05 15.77 -13.13
N GLU A 97 -24.73 15.14 -14.26
CA GLU A 97 -23.69 14.15 -14.50
C GLU A 97 -22.26 14.65 -14.18
N SER A 98 -21.72 14.28 -13.02
CA SER A 98 -20.28 14.45 -12.81
C SER A 98 -19.60 13.36 -12.02
N SER A 99 -18.53 12.85 -12.63
CA SER A 99 -17.61 11.81 -12.19
C SER A 99 -16.56 12.29 -11.18
N CYS A 100 -16.49 13.59 -10.91
CA CYS A 100 -15.44 14.25 -10.12
C CYS A 100 -15.74 14.39 -8.61
N LEU A 101 -17.00 14.28 -8.19
CA LEU A 101 -17.37 14.23 -6.76
C LEU A 101 -17.38 12.77 -6.26
N ARG A 102 -16.21 12.27 -5.84
CA ARG A 102 -16.10 10.86 -5.39
C ARG A 102 -16.16 10.65 -3.89
N CYS A 103 -15.80 11.65 -3.06
CA CYS A 103 -15.93 11.56 -1.61
C CYS A 103 -16.25 12.91 -0.95
N LEU A 104 -17.31 12.94 -0.12
CA LEU A 104 -17.78 14.13 0.58
C LEU A 104 -18.21 13.81 2.00
N ILE A 105 -18.19 14.83 2.87
CA ILE A 105 -18.71 14.73 4.23
C ILE A 105 -19.95 15.62 4.38
N LEU A 106 -21.09 15.03 4.74
CA LEU A 106 -22.32 15.76 5.06
C LEU A 106 -22.30 16.24 6.52
N SER A 107 -22.65 17.49 6.79
CA SER A 107 -22.74 18.01 8.17
C SER A 107 -24.01 17.53 8.88
N THR A 108 -23.94 17.31 10.19
CA THR A 108 -25.16 17.14 11.01
C THR A 108 -26.11 18.33 10.86
N CYS A 109 -25.56 19.55 10.78
CA CYS A 109 -26.31 20.80 10.61
C CYS A 109 -26.58 21.15 9.14
N ALA A 110 -26.80 20.14 8.29
CA ALA A 110 -27.15 20.33 6.90
C ALA A 110 -28.63 20.72 6.73
N THR A 111 -28.89 21.53 5.71
CA THR A 111 -30.24 21.88 5.23
C THR A 111 -30.83 20.85 4.25
N CYS A 112 -30.15 19.71 4.12
CA CYS A 112 -30.56 18.50 3.40
C CYS A 112 -30.41 17.32 4.38
N SER A 113 -31.31 16.34 4.34
CA SER A 113 -31.19 15.15 5.21
C SER A 113 -30.23 14.10 4.61
N VAL A 114 -29.76 13.16 5.43
CA VAL A 114 -28.95 12.02 4.96
C VAL A 114 -29.66 11.22 3.85
N GLU A 115 -30.99 11.06 3.95
CA GLU A 115 -31.80 10.34 2.94
C GLU A 115 -31.93 11.14 1.65
N GLU A 116 -32.15 12.46 1.74
CA GLU A 116 -32.20 13.32 0.56
C GLU A 116 -30.87 13.30 -0.19
N VAL A 117 -29.75 13.36 0.55
CA VAL A 117 -28.42 13.26 -0.03
C VAL A 117 -28.14 11.86 -0.59
N ALA A 118 -28.60 10.79 0.07
CA ALA A 118 -28.44 9.43 -0.42
C ALA A 118 -29.32 9.12 -1.65
N SER A 119 -30.48 9.76 -1.78
CA SER A 119 -31.38 9.64 -2.94
C SER A 119 -30.80 10.22 -4.25
N THR A 120 -29.66 10.88 -4.15
CA THR A 120 -28.89 11.38 -5.29
C THR A 120 -27.96 10.27 -5.81
N ARG A 121 -27.16 10.51 -6.87
CA ARG A 121 -26.34 9.45 -7.50
C ARG A 121 -25.41 8.70 -6.52
N PRO A 122 -25.08 7.41 -6.75
CA PRO A 122 -24.14 6.67 -5.91
C PRO A 122 -22.77 7.38 -5.77
N GLY A 123 -22.22 7.41 -4.55
CA GLY A 123 -20.93 8.02 -4.25
C GLY A 123 -20.47 7.71 -2.82
N ILE A 124 -19.18 7.90 -2.51
CA ILE A 124 -18.67 7.70 -1.15
C ILE A 124 -19.06 8.92 -0.32
N ARG A 125 -19.80 8.69 0.76
CA ARG A 125 -20.28 9.76 1.64
C ARG A 125 -19.94 9.43 3.07
N PHE A 126 -19.37 10.39 3.79
CA PHE A 126 -19.21 10.31 5.22
C PHE A 126 -20.16 11.28 5.91
N PHE A 127 -20.53 10.97 7.15
CA PHE A 127 -21.46 11.79 7.91
C PHE A 127 -20.74 12.41 9.09
N GLN A 128 -20.62 13.73 9.10
CA GLN A 128 -20.09 14.45 10.24
C GLN A 128 -21.12 14.48 11.36
N LEU A 129 -20.65 14.20 12.57
CA LEU A 129 -21.44 14.10 13.79
C LEU A 129 -20.88 15.04 14.87
N TYR A 130 -21.75 15.83 15.49
CA TYR A 130 -21.49 16.37 16.83
C TYR A 130 -22.04 15.41 17.88
N PHE A 131 -21.38 15.38 19.04
CA PHE A 131 -21.87 14.59 20.15
C PHE A 131 -22.86 15.41 20.98
N PHE A 132 -24.11 14.96 21.05
CA PHE A 132 -25.18 15.64 21.76
C PHE A 132 -25.40 15.05 23.15
N LYS A 133 -25.86 15.87 24.10
CA LYS A 133 -26.21 15.49 25.47
C LYS A 133 -27.22 14.34 25.48
N ASP A 134 -28.24 14.43 24.63
CA ASP A 134 -29.15 13.33 24.39
C ASP A 134 -28.50 12.29 23.46
N ARG A 135 -28.06 11.19 24.07
CA ARG A 135 -27.42 10.07 23.37
C ARG A 135 -28.38 9.34 22.43
N GLU A 136 -29.69 9.45 22.63
CA GLU A 136 -30.67 8.84 21.72
C GLU A 136 -30.79 9.61 20.41
N VAL A 137 -30.65 10.94 20.44
CA VAL A 137 -30.51 11.74 19.21
C VAL A 137 -29.28 11.31 18.41
N VAL A 138 -28.15 11.07 19.10
CA VAL A 138 -26.92 10.56 18.45
C VAL A 138 -27.17 9.19 17.83
N ARG A 139 -27.82 8.26 18.55
CA ARG A 139 -28.16 6.93 18.04
C ARG A 139 -29.04 7.00 16.79
N GLN A 140 -30.08 7.83 16.80
CA GLN A 140 -30.98 8.01 15.65
C GLN A 140 -30.24 8.60 14.43
N LEU A 141 -29.37 9.60 14.63
CA LEU A 141 -28.59 10.20 13.54
C LEU A 141 -27.62 9.19 12.90
N VAL A 142 -26.92 8.41 13.73
CA VAL A 142 -25.99 7.37 13.27
C VAL A 142 -26.74 6.28 12.51
N LYS A 143 -27.87 5.80 13.05
CA LYS A 143 -28.70 4.79 12.40
C LYS A 143 -29.22 5.27 11.04
N ARG A 144 -29.70 6.52 10.96
CA ARG A 144 -30.16 7.11 9.69
C ARG A 144 -29.02 7.22 8.67
N ALA A 145 -27.80 7.54 9.10
CA ALA A 145 -26.64 7.57 8.21
C ALA A 145 -26.27 6.17 7.68
N GLU A 146 -26.32 5.13 8.53
CA GLU A 146 -26.12 3.73 8.13
C GLU A 146 -27.18 3.27 7.13
N GLU A 147 -28.46 3.53 7.40
CA GLU A 147 -29.59 3.19 6.52
C GLU A 147 -29.51 3.95 5.18
N ALA A 148 -28.96 5.16 5.18
CA ALA A 148 -28.68 5.96 3.98
C ALA A 148 -27.33 5.59 3.30
N GLU A 149 -26.73 4.46 3.69
CA GLU A 149 -25.51 3.87 3.12
C GLU A 149 -24.25 4.74 3.19
N PHE A 150 -24.16 5.66 4.16
CA PHE A 150 -22.93 6.39 4.43
C PHE A 150 -21.82 5.43 4.87
N LYS A 151 -20.57 5.75 4.51
CA LYS A 151 -19.43 4.84 4.61
C LYS A 151 -18.53 5.08 5.82
N ALA A 152 -18.71 6.20 6.53
CA ALA A 152 -17.97 6.50 7.75
C ALA A 152 -18.67 7.60 8.56
N ILE A 153 -18.41 7.63 9.87
CA ILE A 153 -18.77 8.73 10.77
C ILE A 153 -17.54 9.61 11.00
N VAL A 154 -17.70 10.93 10.86
CA VAL A 154 -16.66 11.91 11.15
C VAL A 154 -17.05 12.64 12.43
N LEU A 155 -16.51 12.20 13.56
CA LEU A 155 -16.80 12.78 14.86
C LEU A 155 -15.98 14.07 15.05
N THR A 156 -16.67 15.19 15.24
CA THR A 156 -16.03 16.47 15.58
C THR A 156 -15.67 16.47 17.07
N VAL A 157 -14.38 16.60 17.39
CA VAL A 157 -13.85 16.56 18.77
C VAL A 157 -13.29 17.90 19.26
N ASP A 158 -13.21 18.92 18.40
CA ASP A 158 -12.69 20.27 18.72
C ASP A 158 -13.76 21.28 19.14
N THR A 159 -15.00 20.83 19.33
CA THR A 159 -16.17 21.69 19.58
C THR A 159 -16.95 21.27 20.82
N PRO A 160 -16.35 21.25 22.03
CA PRO A 160 -17.15 21.14 23.26
C PRO A 160 -18.05 22.38 23.43
N ARG A 161 -17.56 23.55 23.01
CA ARG A 161 -18.32 24.80 22.92
C ARG A 161 -18.06 25.46 21.56
N PHE A 162 -19.03 26.21 21.05
CA PHE A 162 -18.83 26.97 19.82
C PHE A 162 -17.86 28.12 20.03
N GLY A 163 -16.93 28.27 19.08
CA GLY A 163 -16.04 29.43 19.03
C GLY A 163 -16.80 30.75 18.84
N ARG A 164 -16.24 31.82 19.40
CA ARG A 164 -16.80 33.18 19.31
C ARG A 164 -16.51 33.76 17.93
N ARG A 165 -17.56 33.90 17.11
CA ARG A 165 -17.50 34.48 15.76
C ARG A 165 -18.12 35.86 15.80
N GLU A 166 -17.31 36.90 15.89
CA GLU A 166 -17.80 38.26 16.13
C GLU A 166 -18.72 38.78 15.02
N ALA A 167 -18.47 38.37 13.77
CA ALA A 167 -19.32 38.76 12.65
C ALA A 167 -20.74 38.21 12.80
N ASP A 168 -20.90 36.97 13.27
CA ASP A 168 -22.22 36.37 13.53
C ASP A 168 -22.95 37.12 14.65
N ILE A 169 -22.23 37.55 15.69
CA ILE A 169 -22.78 38.35 16.80
C ILE A 169 -23.22 39.74 16.30
N LYS A 170 -22.36 40.43 15.55
CA LYS A 170 -22.64 41.77 15.00
C LYS A 170 -23.82 41.75 14.02
N ASN A 171 -23.91 40.71 13.20
CA ASN A 171 -24.98 40.52 12.23
C ASN A 171 -26.26 39.93 12.84
N ARG A 172 -26.24 39.53 14.12
CA ARG A 172 -27.34 38.79 14.79
C ARG A 172 -27.79 37.60 13.94
N PHE A 173 -26.85 36.74 13.59
CA PHE A 173 -27.09 35.63 12.67
C PHE A 173 -28.34 34.81 13.06
N THR A 174 -29.23 34.63 12.10
CA THR A 174 -30.38 33.72 12.17
C THR A 174 -30.45 32.88 10.90
N LEU A 175 -31.07 31.71 11.01
CA LEU A 175 -31.33 30.87 9.84
C LEU A 175 -32.40 31.55 8.98
N PRO A 176 -32.19 31.74 7.65
CA PRO A 176 -33.18 32.37 6.78
C PRO A 176 -34.54 31.64 6.82
N LEU A 177 -35.63 32.42 6.69
CA LEU A 177 -37.00 31.92 6.75
C LEU A 177 -37.22 30.77 5.74
N GLY A 178 -37.86 29.68 6.21
CA GLY A 178 -38.16 28.50 5.38
C GLY A 178 -37.00 27.51 5.21
N MET A 179 -35.84 27.77 5.84
CA MET A 179 -34.76 26.78 5.96
C MET A 179 -34.80 26.10 7.32
N THR A 180 -34.47 24.81 7.34
CA THR A 180 -34.45 24.00 8.57
C THR A 180 -33.27 23.02 8.56
N LEU A 181 -32.85 22.56 9.73
CA LEU A 181 -31.80 21.56 9.87
C LEU A 181 -32.40 20.16 9.69
N LYS A 182 -32.44 19.69 8.43
CA LYS A 182 -33.28 18.55 8.04
C LYS A 182 -32.92 17.22 8.68
N ASN A 183 -31.69 17.03 9.16
CA ASN A 183 -31.32 15.83 9.93
C ASN A 183 -32.02 15.74 11.30
N PHE A 184 -32.49 16.87 11.85
CA PHE A 184 -33.21 16.89 13.13
C PHE A 184 -34.74 16.83 12.94
N LYS A 185 -35.22 17.02 11.71
CA LYS A 185 -36.64 16.90 11.39
C LYS A 185 -37.09 15.45 11.60
N GLY A 186 -38.12 15.27 12.41
CA GLY A 186 -38.70 13.96 12.71
C GLY A 186 -37.99 13.17 13.80
N LEU A 187 -36.91 13.70 14.40
CA LEU A 187 -36.32 13.11 15.60
C LEU A 187 -37.16 13.45 16.84
N ASP A 188 -37.14 12.57 17.83
CA ASP A 188 -37.64 12.90 19.16
C ASP A 188 -36.60 13.78 19.88
N LEU A 189 -36.87 15.08 19.94
CA LEU A 189 -35.98 16.08 20.55
C LEU A 189 -36.48 16.53 21.93
N GLY A 190 -37.52 15.89 22.49
CA GLY A 190 -38.18 16.33 23.72
C GLY A 190 -39.10 17.56 23.54
N LYS A 191 -39.41 18.27 24.63
CA LYS A 191 -40.33 19.43 24.67
C LYS A 191 -39.72 20.67 24.00
N ILE A 192 -39.82 20.77 22.67
CA ILE A 192 -39.58 22.01 21.92
C ILE A 192 -40.92 22.44 21.31
N ASP A 193 -41.30 23.70 21.51
CA ASP A 193 -42.45 24.29 20.83
C ASP A 193 -42.06 24.51 19.36
N LYS A 194 -42.62 23.73 18.45
CA LYS A 194 -42.15 23.55 17.04
C LYS A 194 -42.46 24.73 16.12
N LYS A 195 -42.48 25.98 16.62
CA LYS A 195 -43.02 27.13 15.87
C LYS A 195 -41.97 28.01 15.17
N ASP A 196 -40.68 27.94 15.51
CA ASP A 196 -39.63 28.75 14.85
C ASP A 196 -38.36 27.94 14.52
N ASP A 197 -37.97 27.91 13.24
CA ASP A 197 -36.78 27.21 12.74
C ASP A 197 -35.46 27.86 13.22
N SER A 198 -35.47 29.14 13.59
CA SER A 198 -34.30 29.78 14.21
C SER A 198 -34.05 29.26 15.64
N GLU A 199 -35.12 28.96 16.39
CA GLU A 199 -35.00 28.34 17.72
C GLU A 199 -34.40 26.93 17.65
N LEU A 200 -34.66 26.17 16.57
CA LEU A 200 -34.06 24.85 16.36
C LEU A 200 -32.53 24.92 16.21
N ALA A 201 -32.01 25.91 15.49
CA ALA A 201 -30.57 26.08 15.31
C ALA A 201 -29.87 26.45 16.64
N TYR A 202 -30.46 27.34 17.43
CA TYR A 202 -29.97 27.67 18.78
C TYR A 202 -30.08 26.48 19.74
N TYR A 203 -31.17 25.72 19.66
CA TYR A 203 -31.37 24.51 20.46
C TYR A 203 -30.29 23.46 20.18
N VAL A 204 -30.10 23.09 18.90
CA VAL A 204 -29.09 22.11 18.48
C VAL A 204 -27.69 22.54 18.94
N ALA A 205 -27.37 23.83 18.85
CA ALA A 205 -26.12 24.36 19.38
C ALA A 205 -25.98 24.18 20.91
N GLY A 206 -27.07 24.37 21.67
CA GLY A 206 -27.11 24.15 23.12
C GLY A 206 -27.08 22.69 23.56
N GLN A 207 -27.35 21.76 22.64
CA GLN A 207 -27.33 20.31 22.89
C GLN A 207 -25.95 19.68 22.74
N VAL A 208 -24.95 20.38 22.17
CA VAL A 208 -23.59 19.85 22.08
C VAL A 208 -23.05 19.58 23.50
N ASP A 209 -22.52 18.37 23.70
CA ASP A 209 -22.07 17.90 24.99
C ASP A 209 -20.63 18.36 25.28
N GLN A 210 -20.46 19.10 26.37
CA GLN A 210 -19.18 19.61 26.83
C GLN A 210 -18.37 18.59 27.64
N SER A 211 -19.01 17.49 28.08
CA SER A 211 -18.37 16.42 28.83
C SER A 211 -17.77 15.31 27.96
N LEU A 212 -17.75 15.50 26.64
CA LEU A 212 -17.18 14.53 25.70
C LEU A 212 -15.74 14.16 26.10
N SER A 213 -15.46 12.86 26.14
CA SER A 213 -14.19 12.29 26.54
C SER A 213 -13.81 11.10 25.65
N TRP A 214 -12.59 10.58 25.82
CA TRP A 214 -12.11 9.42 25.07
C TRP A 214 -13.00 8.16 25.27
N THR A 215 -13.69 8.03 26.40
CA THR A 215 -14.61 6.90 26.64
C THR A 215 -15.86 6.95 25.77
N ASP A 216 -16.30 8.14 25.36
CA ASP A 216 -17.46 8.30 24.48
C ASP A 216 -17.19 7.78 23.05
N ILE A 217 -15.92 7.69 22.64
CA ILE A 217 -15.54 7.08 21.36
C ILE A 217 -15.85 5.58 21.40
N LYS A 218 -15.55 4.89 22.52
CA LYS A 218 -15.89 3.49 22.72
C LYS A 218 -17.40 3.28 22.73
N TRP A 219 -18.14 4.21 23.34
CA TRP A 219 -19.60 4.18 23.27
C TRP A 219 -20.10 4.32 21.82
N LEU A 220 -19.55 5.26 21.03
CA LEU A 220 -19.95 5.44 19.64
C LEU A 220 -19.65 4.18 18.81
N GLN A 221 -18.48 3.56 19.01
CA GLN A 221 -18.13 2.27 18.41
C GLN A 221 -19.08 1.14 18.80
N SER A 222 -19.75 1.21 19.96
CA SER A 222 -20.71 0.19 20.39
C SER A 222 -22.06 0.26 19.68
N ILE A 223 -22.39 1.40 19.05
CA ILE A 223 -23.68 1.63 18.39
C ILE A 223 -23.59 1.66 16.86
N THR A 224 -22.39 1.61 16.27
CA THR A 224 -22.18 1.56 14.82
C THR A 224 -20.97 0.72 14.46
N SER A 225 -21.05 0.08 13.30
CA SER A 225 -19.92 -0.63 12.67
C SER A 225 -19.15 0.23 11.67
N LEU A 226 -19.62 1.44 11.40
CA LEU A 226 -18.95 2.34 10.46
C LEU A 226 -17.60 2.79 11.01
N PRO A 227 -16.59 2.95 10.14
CA PRO A 227 -15.33 3.60 10.49
C PRO A 227 -15.58 4.99 11.12
N ILE A 228 -14.94 5.27 12.26
CA ILE A 228 -15.01 6.58 12.93
C ILE A 228 -13.72 7.35 12.70
N LEU A 229 -13.80 8.50 12.03
CA LEU A 229 -12.70 9.44 11.91
C LEU A 229 -12.86 10.54 12.97
N LEU A 230 -11.77 10.90 13.64
CA LEU A 230 -11.77 12.01 14.59
C LEU A 230 -11.30 13.29 13.89
N LYS A 231 -12.16 14.31 13.88
CA LYS A 231 -11.89 15.61 13.26
C LYS A 231 -11.68 16.66 14.34
N GLY A 232 -10.52 17.32 14.31
CA GLY A 232 -10.16 18.35 15.29
C GLY A 232 -8.85 18.11 16.04
N ILE A 233 -8.08 17.08 15.64
CA ILE A 233 -6.81 16.74 16.28
C ILE A 233 -5.71 17.65 15.75
N LEU A 234 -4.93 18.27 16.63
CA LEU A 234 -3.83 19.17 16.27
C LEU A 234 -2.49 18.82 16.96
N THR A 235 -2.47 17.78 17.81
CA THR A 235 -1.33 17.45 18.68
C THR A 235 -0.96 15.97 18.59
N ALA A 236 0.31 15.64 18.85
CA ALA A 236 0.79 14.27 18.92
C ALA A 236 0.09 13.45 20.02
N GLU A 237 -0.18 14.05 21.17
CA GLU A 237 -0.81 13.40 22.32
C GLU A 237 -2.19 12.88 21.95
N ASP A 238 -3.03 13.73 21.38
CA ASP A 238 -4.39 13.34 21.00
C ASP A 238 -4.41 12.43 19.78
N ALA A 239 -3.40 12.51 18.90
CA ALA A 239 -3.22 11.54 17.83
C ALA A 239 -2.92 10.13 18.36
N ARG A 240 -2.05 9.99 19.38
CA ARG A 240 -1.80 8.68 20.04
C ARG A 240 -3.07 8.17 20.71
N ASN A 241 -3.77 9.03 21.47
CA ASN A 241 -5.02 8.68 22.11
C ASN A 241 -6.08 8.21 21.10
N ALA A 242 -6.18 8.87 19.94
CA ALA A 242 -7.09 8.48 18.87
C ALA A 242 -6.81 7.05 18.37
N VAL A 243 -5.53 6.70 18.16
CA VAL A 243 -5.14 5.35 17.75
C VAL A 243 -5.45 4.33 18.84
N GLU A 244 -5.07 4.61 20.09
CA GLU A 244 -5.33 3.72 21.23
C GLU A 244 -6.82 3.47 21.47
N ASN A 245 -7.65 4.47 21.19
CA ASN A 245 -9.10 4.36 21.27
C ASN A 245 -9.76 3.78 20.01
N GLY A 246 -8.98 3.37 19.00
CA GLY A 246 -9.47 2.64 17.83
C GLY A 246 -10.19 3.52 16.80
N ALA A 247 -9.81 4.80 16.69
CA ALA A 247 -10.24 5.62 15.56
C ALA A 247 -9.80 4.96 14.24
N ALA A 248 -10.63 5.05 13.20
CA ALA A 248 -10.30 4.53 11.87
C ALA A 248 -9.48 5.51 11.03
N GLY A 249 -9.37 6.77 11.47
CA GLY A 249 -8.58 7.81 10.84
C GLY A 249 -8.63 9.12 11.63
N ILE A 250 -7.72 10.03 11.31
CA ILE A 250 -7.66 11.36 11.93
C ILE A 250 -7.79 12.42 10.83
N ILE A 251 -8.53 13.50 11.10
CA ILE A 251 -8.52 14.71 10.29
C ILE A 251 -7.88 15.83 11.10
N VAL A 252 -6.65 16.19 10.72
CA VAL A 252 -5.94 17.36 11.24
C VAL A 252 -6.71 18.60 10.83
N SER A 253 -7.40 19.19 11.79
CA SER A 253 -8.39 20.24 11.57
C SER A 253 -8.40 21.19 12.75
N ASN A 254 -8.45 22.49 12.46
CA ASN A 254 -8.75 23.53 13.44
C ASN A 254 -10.14 24.11 13.20
N HIS A 255 -11.06 23.28 12.69
CA HIS A 255 -12.42 23.65 12.31
C HIS A 255 -12.49 24.79 11.27
N GLY A 256 -11.51 24.86 10.36
CA GLY A 256 -11.38 25.99 9.45
C GLY A 256 -11.15 27.32 10.18
N ALA A 257 -10.45 27.28 11.32
CA ALA A 257 -10.15 28.41 12.20
C ALA A 257 -11.36 29.09 12.83
N ARG A 258 -12.42 28.34 13.17
CA ARG A 258 -13.68 28.87 13.72
C ARG A 258 -13.91 28.60 15.20
N GLN A 259 -13.03 27.81 15.82
CA GLN A 259 -13.18 27.35 17.19
C GLN A 259 -12.33 28.17 18.17
N LEU A 260 -11.06 27.80 18.36
CA LEU A 260 -10.11 28.53 19.22
C LEU A 260 -9.17 29.38 18.35
N GLY A 261 -9.06 30.68 18.64
CA GLY A 261 -8.05 31.54 18.02
C GLY A 261 -6.63 31.15 18.44
N TYR A 262 -5.64 31.49 17.62
CA TYR A 262 -4.21 31.24 17.87
C TYR A 262 -3.74 29.78 17.95
N VAL A 263 -4.60 28.81 17.63
CA VAL A 263 -4.13 27.44 17.35
C VAL A 263 -3.28 27.43 16.07
N PRO A 264 -2.33 26.48 15.91
CA PRO A 264 -1.50 26.41 14.71
C PRO A 264 -2.34 26.21 13.45
N SER A 265 -1.76 26.59 12.31
CA SER A 265 -2.30 26.14 11.03
C SER A 265 -2.22 24.63 10.94
N THR A 266 -3.21 24.03 10.28
CA THR A 266 -3.29 22.56 10.15
C THR A 266 -2.08 21.97 9.45
N ILE A 267 -1.51 22.68 8.46
CA ILE A 267 -0.32 22.22 7.74
C ILE A 267 0.94 22.19 8.64
N MET A 268 1.03 23.08 9.64
CA MET A 268 2.12 23.05 10.61
C MET A 268 1.94 21.94 11.65
N ALA A 269 0.71 21.67 12.06
CA ALA A 269 0.39 20.57 12.98
C ALA A 269 0.47 19.18 12.33
N LEU A 270 0.39 19.10 10.99
CA LEU A 270 0.24 17.85 10.26
C LEU A 270 1.38 16.87 10.52
N GLU A 271 2.63 17.30 10.38
CA GLU A 271 3.79 16.41 10.46
C GLU A 271 3.93 15.78 11.85
N GLU A 272 3.62 16.55 12.90
CA GLU A 272 3.60 16.08 14.29
C GLU A 272 2.57 14.95 14.48
N VAL A 273 1.34 15.16 13.99
CA VAL A 273 0.27 14.16 14.06
C VAL A 273 0.60 12.92 13.24
N VAL A 274 1.11 13.08 12.01
CA VAL A 274 1.51 11.95 11.15
C VAL A 274 2.57 11.08 11.82
N LYS A 275 3.59 11.70 12.43
CA LYS A 275 4.64 10.98 13.15
C LYS A 275 4.08 10.21 14.36
N ALA A 276 3.16 10.80 15.12
CA ALA A 276 2.55 10.17 16.29
C ALA A 276 1.66 8.95 15.95
N VAL A 277 1.11 8.91 14.73
CA VAL A 277 0.25 7.80 14.28
C VAL A 277 1.04 6.57 13.86
N GLU A 278 2.29 6.73 13.41
CA GLU A 278 3.19 5.64 13.01
C GLU A 278 2.60 4.72 11.93
N GLY A 279 1.84 5.31 10.99
CA GLY A 279 1.23 4.58 9.86
C GLY A 279 0.10 3.62 10.24
N ARG A 280 -0.37 3.62 11.50
CA ARG A 280 -1.42 2.69 11.98
C ARG A 280 -2.80 2.98 11.38
N ILE A 281 -3.13 4.26 11.15
CA ILE A 281 -4.38 4.73 10.55
C ILE A 281 -4.11 5.91 9.60
N PRO A 282 -4.96 6.17 8.59
CA PRO A 282 -4.79 7.30 7.69
C PRO A 282 -4.97 8.64 8.42
N VAL A 283 -4.18 9.64 8.01
CA VAL A 283 -4.25 11.02 8.50
C VAL A 283 -4.63 11.93 7.34
N PHE A 284 -5.67 12.72 7.51
CA PHE A 284 -6.14 13.69 6.53
C PHE A 284 -5.93 15.12 7.04
N LEU A 285 -6.03 16.09 6.14
CA LEU A 285 -5.95 17.51 6.50
C LEU A 285 -7.13 18.30 5.95
N ASP A 286 -7.65 19.25 6.74
CA ASP A 286 -8.49 20.35 6.22
C ASP A 286 -7.92 21.72 6.62
N GLY A 287 -8.56 22.80 6.18
CA GLY A 287 -8.14 24.16 6.53
C GLY A 287 -7.08 24.73 5.59
N GLY A 288 -7.33 25.92 5.05
CA GLY A 288 -6.34 26.65 4.24
C GLY A 288 -6.18 26.21 2.77
N VAL A 289 -6.42 24.94 2.43
CA VAL A 289 -6.23 24.39 1.07
C VAL A 289 -7.01 25.18 0.00
N ARG A 290 -6.31 25.78 -0.97
CA ARG A 290 -6.90 26.56 -2.08
C ARG A 290 -6.22 26.32 -3.43
N ARG A 291 -5.09 25.62 -3.47
CA ARG A 291 -4.31 25.32 -4.68
C ARG A 291 -3.96 23.84 -4.75
N GLY A 292 -3.73 23.32 -5.95
CA GLY A 292 -3.15 21.98 -6.14
C GLY A 292 -1.76 21.84 -5.48
N THR A 293 -0.99 22.93 -5.41
CA THR A 293 0.27 22.99 -4.66
C THR A 293 0.09 22.81 -3.15
N ASP A 294 -1.03 23.25 -2.58
CA ASP A 294 -1.35 23.03 -1.16
C ASP A 294 -1.65 21.55 -0.90
N VAL A 295 -2.37 20.91 -1.83
CA VAL A 295 -2.65 19.47 -1.81
C VAL A 295 -1.34 18.69 -1.80
N PHE A 296 -0.45 18.97 -2.75
CA PHE A 296 0.85 18.30 -2.85
C PHE A 296 1.68 18.47 -1.56
N LYS A 297 1.73 19.67 -0.98
CA LYS A 297 2.44 19.92 0.29
C LYS A 297 1.89 19.09 1.44
N ALA A 298 0.57 18.99 1.57
CA ALA A 298 -0.06 18.17 2.60
C ALA A 298 0.27 16.69 2.42
N LEU A 299 0.19 16.17 1.18
CA LEU A 299 0.54 14.78 0.88
C LEU A 299 2.03 14.49 1.13
N ALA A 300 2.93 15.40 0.74
CA ALA A 300 4.36 15.27 0.99
C ALA A 300 4.72 15.27 2.49
N LEU A 301 3.88 15.88 3.34
CA LEU A 301 3.99 15.83 4.79
C LEU A 301 3.28 14.60 5.42
N GLY A 302 2.74 13.70 4.60
CA GLY A 302 2.18 12.41 5.01
C GLY A 302 0.66 12.36 5.16
N ALA A 303 -0.08 13.37 4.71
CA ALA A 303 -1.53 13.25 4.63
C ALA A 303 -1.95 12.25 3.55
N SER A 304 -2.94 11.41 3.83
CA SER A 304 -3.58 10.48 2.88
C SER A 304 -4.56 11.18 1.93
N GLY A 305 -4.87 12.45 2.18
CA GLY A 305 -5.77 13.28 1.38
C GLY A 305 -6.19 14.53 2.12
N VAL A 306 -6.85 15.45 1.41
CA VAL A 306 -7.29 16.73 1.97
C VAL A 306 -8.79 16.98 1.79
N PHE A 307 -9.37 17.78 2.68
CA PHE A 307 -10.75 18.23 2.59
C PHE A 307 -10.85 19.75 2.37
N VAL A 308 -11.73 20.17 1.45
CA VAL A 308 -12.03 21.59 1.19
C VAL A 308 -13.42 21.97 1.71
N GLY A 309 -13.45 22.99 2.59
CA GLY A 309 -14.69 23.54 3.18
C GLY A 309 -15.21 24.76 2.43
N ARG A 310 -14.85 25.97 2.88
CA ARG A 310 -15.29 27.25 2.28
C ARG A 310 -15.27 27.32 0.74
N PRO A 311 -14.26 26.77 0.02
CA PRO A 311 -14.29 26.72 -1.43
C PRO A 311 -15.58 26.16 -2.03
N SER A 312 -16.15 25.10 -1.45
CA SER A 312 -17.38 24.48 -1.95
C SER A 312 -18.60 25.37 -1.76
N LEU A 313 -18.67 26.12 -0.64
CA LEU A 313 -19.74 27.08 -0.37
C LEU A 313 -19.65 28.30 -1.30
N PHE A 314 -18.46 28.84 -1.49
CA PHE A 314 -18.28 30.02 -2.33
C PHE A 314 -18.49 29.72 -3.80
N SER A 315 -18.03 28.55 -4.27
CA SER A 315 -18.27 28.12 -5.65
C SER A 315 -19.75 27.79 -5.88
N LEU A 316 -20.42 27.18 -4.88
CA LEU A 316 -21.88 26.98 -4.90
C LEU A 316 -22.62 28.32 -5.01
N ALA A 317 -22.21 29.34 -4.25
CA ALA A 317 -22.81 30.67 -4.31
C ALA A 317 -22.56 31.39 -5.64
N ALA A 318 -21.40 31.19 -6.23
CA ALA A 318 -21.03 31.82 -7.48
C ALA A 318 -21.79 31.23 -8.68
N GLU A 319 -21.79 29.90 -8.83
CA GLU A 319 -22.23 29.24 -10.07
C GLU A 319 -22.97 27.90 -9.83
N GLY A 320 -23.50 27.67 -8.62
CA GLY A 320 -24.24 26.44 -8.34
C GLY A 320 -23.38 25.18 -8.37
N GLU A 321 -23.95 24.08 -8.87
CA GLU A 321 -23.23 22.80 -9.08
C GLU A 321 -22.02 22.99 -10.01
N ALA A 322 -22.19 23.79 -11.07
CA ALA A 322 -21.15 24.05 -12.06
C ALA A 322 -19.92 24.71 -11.41
N GLY A 323 -20.15 25.63 -10.46
CA GLY A 323 -19.07 26.24 -9.68
C GLY A 323 -18.32 25.22 -8.83
N VAL A 324 -19.02 24.34 -8.10
CA VAL A 324 -18.39 23.29 -7.28
C VAL A 324 -17.58 22.32 -8.16
N ARG A 325 -18.14 21.92 -9.30
CA ARG A 325 -17.45 21.08 -10.30
C ARG A 325 -16.18 21.74 -10.80
N LYS A 326 -16.28 23.01 -11.22
CA LYS A 326 -15.14 23.80 -11.71
C LYS A 326 -14.08 24.00 -10.62
N MET A 327 -14.48 24.20 -9.36
CA MET A 327 -13.57 24.28 -8.22
C MET A 327 -12.77 22.99 -8.04
N LEU A 328 -13.44 21.83 -8.04
CA LEU A 328 -12.75 20.53 -7.91
C LEU A 328 -11.86 20.23 -9.10
N GLN A 329 -12.32 20.54 -10.32
CA GLN A 329 -11.52 20.36 -11.52
C GLN A 329 -10.25 21.21 -11.47
N MET A 330 -10.36 22.50 -11.13
CA MET A 330 -9.19 23.37 -10.99
C MET A 330 -8.19 22.85 -9.95
N LEU A 331 -8.65 22.35 -8.80
CA LEU A 331 -7.75 21.76 -7.81
C LEU A 331 -7.08 20.49 -8.31
N SER A 332 -7.80 19.66 -9.07
CA SER A 332 -7.27 18.45 -9.70
C SER A 332 -6.20 18.78 -10.73
N ASP A 333 -6.50 19.68 -11.66
CA ASP A 333 -5.59 20.08 -12.75
C ASP A 333 -4.32 20.74 -12.18
N GLU A 334 -4.48 21.63 -11.19
CA GLU A 334 -3.33 22.24 -10.51
C GLU A 334 -2.49 21.19 -9.74
N PHE A 335 -3.13 20.17 -9.16
CA PHE A 335 -2.44 19.12 -8.40
C PHE A 335 -1.68 18.18 -9.33
N GLU A 336 -2.31 17.71 -10.41
CA GLU A 336 -1.70 16.91 -11.47
C GLU A 336 -0.50 17.63 -12.07
N LEU A 337 -0.64 18.91 -12.41
CA LEU A 337 0.48 19.73 -12.89
C LEU A 337 1.59 19.84 -11.84
N THR A 338 1.25 20.00 -10.57
CA THR A 338 2.25 20.06 -9.49
C THR A 338 3.01 18.73 -9.39
N MET A 339 2.32 17.59 -9.48
CA MET A 339 2.93 16.25 -9.51
C MET A 339 3.82 16.07 -10.73
N ALA A 340 3.34 16.42 -11.93
CA ALA A 340 4.14 16.36 -13.17
C ALA A 340 5.44 17.18 -13.07
N LEU A 341 5.40 18.30 -12.36
CA LEU A 341 6.57 19.14 -12.13
C LEU A 341 7.43 18.70 -10.93
N SER A 342 7.03 17.66 -10.17
CA SER A 342 7.65 17.30 -8.89
C SER A 342 7.99 15.81 -8.65
N GLU A 343 7.29 14.84 -9.26
CA GLU A 343 7.26 13.42 -8.83
C GLU A 343 7.60 12.43 -9.97
N LYS A 344 8.44 11.38 -9.78
CA LYS A 344 8.21 10.08 -9.09
C LYS A 344 9.25 9.78 -7.99
N MET A 345 8.88 9.06 -6.92
CA MET A 345 9.87 8.41 -6.03
C MET A 345 10.65 7.38 -6.84
N GLU A 346 11.87 7.74 -7.20
CA GLU A 346 12.84 6.85 -7.82
C GLU A 346 13.14 5.70 -6.85
N ILE A 347 12.83 4.46 -7.25
CA ILE A 347 13.22 3.27 -6.48
C ILE A 347 14.74 3.16 -6.58
N THR A 348 15.44 3.44 -5.49
CA THR A 348 16.92 3.52 -5.50
C THR A 348 17.60 2.21 -5.15
N ASN A 349 16.87 1.27 -4.55
CA ASN A 349 17.41 -0.03 -4.16
C ASN A 349 16.32 -1.10 -4.01
N VAL A 350 16.72 -2.37 -4.08
CA VAL A 350 15.79 -3.50 -4.11
C VAL A 350 15.03 -3.75 -2.81
N MET A 351 15.42 -3.13 -1.68
CA MET A 351 14.68 -3.26 -0.42
C MET A 351 13.38 -2.47 -0.43
N GLU A 352 13.29 -1.40 -1.23
CA GLU A 352 12.09 -0.58 -1.34
C GLU A 352 10.94 -1.36 -2.01
N TYR A 353 11.25 -2.25 -2.96
CA TYR A 353 10.27 -3.16 -3.55
C TYR A 353 9.58 -4.05 -2.50
N GLU A 354 10.28 -4.51 -1.47
CA GLU A 354 9.68 -5.32 -0.40
C GLU A 354 8.63 -4.54 0.40
N LYS A 355 8.87 -3.24 0.63
CA LYS A 355 7.92 -2.35 1.33
C LYS A 355 6.69 -2.10 0.46
N ILE A 356 6.87 -1.76 -0.80
CA ILE A 356 5.76 -1.48 -1.73
C ILE A 356 4.96 -2.77 -2.01
N ALA A 357 5.63 -3.92 -2.19
CA ALA A 357 4.98 -5.20 -2.39
C ALA A 357 4.11 -5.61 -1.19
N LYS A 358 4.51 -5.27 0.05
CA LYS A 358 3.71 -5.51 1.26
C LYS A 358 2.37 -4.78 1.23
N GLU A 359 2.33 -3.59 0.64
CA GLU A 359 1.12 -2.77 0.51
C GLU A 359 0.23 -3.23 -0.66
N LYS A 360 0.83 -3.73 -1.74
CA LYS A 360 0.11 -4.21 -2.93
C LYS A 360 -0.45 -5.63 -2.81
N LEU A 361 0.30 -6.55 -2.21
CA LEU A 361 -0.06 -7.97 -2.20
C LEU A 361 -1.09 -8.30 -1.11
N PRO A 362 -2.01 -9.26 -1.37
CA PRO A 362 -2.83 -9.82 -0.31
C PRO A 362 -1.96 -10.38 0.82
N LYS A 363 -2.34 -10.12 2.09
CA LYS A 363 -1.54 -10.50 3.27
C LYS A 363 -1.05 -11.96 3.24
N MET A 364 -1.93 -12.90 2.90
CA MET A 364 -1.59 -14.34 2.81
C MET A 364 -0.45 -14.61 1.80
N VAL A 365 -0.46 -13.92 0.67
CA VAL A 365 0.54 -14.06 -0.40
C VAL A 365 1.86 -13.42 0.02
N TYR A 366 1.81 -12.19 0.55
CA TYR A 366 3.00 -11.52 1.05
C TYR A 366 3.69 -12.34 2.13
N ASP A 367 2.94 -12.79 3.15
CA ASP A 367 3.47 -13.58 4.26
C ASP A 367 4.05 -14.92 3.77
N TYR A 368 3.47 -15.55 2.74
CA TYR A 368 4.03 -16.77 2.14
C TYR A 368 5.43 -16.54 1.53
N TYR A 369 5.63 -15.41 0.85
CA TYR A 369 6.91 -15.06 0.24
C TYR A 369 7.94 -14.56 1.26
N ALA A 370 7.51 -13.70 2.19
CA ALA A 370 8.38 -13.06 3.16
C ALA A 370 8.91 -14.04 4.21
N SER A 371 8.09 -14.99 4.67
CA SER A 371 8.40 -15.84 5.83
C SER A 371 9.50 -16.89 5.65
N GLY A 372 10.05 -17.31 6.79
CA GLY A 372 11.01 -18.40 6.97
C GLY A 372 10.43 -19.55 7.80
N ALA A 373 11.28 -20.50 8.18
CA ALA A 373 10.95 -21.57 9.12
C ALA A 373 11.01 -21.07 10.58
N ASP A 374 10.15 -21.63 11.42
CA ASP A 374 10.09 -21.43 12.89
C ASP A 374 10.22 -19.96 13.33
N ASP A 375 11.29 -19.60 14.04
CA ASP A 375 11.51 -18.27 14.63
C ASP A 375 12.09 -17.25 13.62
N GLU A 376 12.33 -17.68 12.38
CA GLU A 376 12.90 -16.93 11.28
C GLU A 376 14.30 -16.35 11.57
N TRP A 377 15.05 -16.97 12.49
CA TRP A 377 16.37 -16.50 12.88
C TRP A 377 17.36 -16.55 11.70
N THR A 378 17.44 -17.68 10.99
CA THR A 378 18.28 -17.85 9.80
C THR A 378 17.83 -16.92 8.67
N LEU A 379 16.54 -16.58 8.58
CA LEU A 379 16.05 -15.63 7.58
C LEU A 379 16.66 -14.25 7.81
N GLN A 380 16.67 -13.80 9.06
CA GLN A 380 17.30 -12.54 9.46
C GLN A 380 18.82 -12.62 9.33
N GLU A 381 19.45 -13.71 9.77
CA GLU A 381 20.92 -13.85 9.73
C GLU A 381 21.45 -13.95 8.30
N ASN A 382 20.69 -14.52 7.36
CA ASN A 382 21.01 -14.49 5.94
C ASN A 382 21.26 -13.07 5.41
N ARG A 383 20.58 -12.05 5.97
CA ARG A 383 20.81 -10.64 5.64
C ARG A 383 21.92 -10.03 6.50
N ASN A 384 21.89 -10.27 7.82
CA ASN A 384 22.82 -9.65 8.76
C ASN A 384 24.28 -10.06 8.53
N ALA A 385 24.54 -11.32 8.20
CA ALA A 385 25.89 -11.87 8.11
C ALA A 385 26.78 -11.13 7.09
N PHE A 386 26.20 -10.60 6.00
CA PHE A 386 26.95 -9.78 5.03
C PHE A 386 27.57 -8.53 5.67
N SER A 387 26.93 -7.92 6.66
CA SER A 387 27.44 -6.71 7.32
C SER A 387 28.73 -6.95 8.12
N ARG A 388 28.99 -8.21 8.51
CA ARG A 388 30.18 -8.61 9.27
C ARG A 388 31.43 -8.72 8.38
N ILE A 389 31.27 -8.73 7.05
CA ILE A 389 32.37 -8.78 6.07
C ILE A 389 32.63 -7.36 5.58
N LEU A 390 33.85 -6.86 5.81
CA LEU A 390 34.27 -5.50 5.48
C LEU A 390 35.27 -5.48 4.32
N PHE A 391 35.24 -4.40 3.54
CA PHE A 391 36.18 -4.20 2.44
C PHE A 391 37.47 -3.53 2.91
N ARG A 392 38.60 -3.99 2.37
CA ARG A 392 39.89 -3.30 2.44
C ARG A 392 40.23 -2.79 1.03
N PRO A 393 39.74 -1.60 0.65
CA PRO A 393 39.95 -1.09 -0.70
C PRO A 393 41.44 -0.86 -0.97
N ARG A 394 41.89 -1.22 -2.17
CA ARG A 394 43.20 -0.81 -2.66
C ARG A 394 43.07 0.59 -3.27
N ILE A 395 43.99 1.48 -2.93
CA ILE A 395 44.02 2.85 -3.46
C ILE A 395 44.79 2.91 -4.78
N LEU A 396 44.47 3.91 -5.61
CA LEU A 396 45.15 4.19 -6.90
C LEU A 396 45.10 3.03 -7.92
N ILE A 397 44.01 2.24 -7.90
CA ILE A 397 43.70 1.28 -8.97
C ILE A 397 42.85 1.99 -10.01
N ASP A 398 43.23 1.89 -11.27
CA ASP A 398 42.41 2.38 -12.38
C ASP A 398 41.15 1.51 -12.52
N VAL A 399 40.00 2.15 -12.42
CA VAL A 399 38.66 1.55 -12.52
C VAL A 399 37.81 2.28 -13.56
N SER A 400 38.47 2.97 -14.51
CA SER A 400 37.80 3.66 -15.62
C SER A 400 36.98 2.71 -16.50
N GLU A 401 37.42 1.45 -16.60
CA GLU A 401 36.68 0.37 -17.25
C GLU A 401 36.54 -0.81 -16.28
N ILE A 402 35.30 -1.23 -16.02
CA ILE A 402 34.99 -2.40 -15.19
C ILE A 402 34.12 -3.34 -16.01
N ASP A 403 34.62 -4.54 -16.27
CA ASP A 403 33.84 -5.64 -16.83
C ASP A 403 33.33 -6.53 -15.71
N VAL A 404 32.00 -6.61 -15.57
CA VAL A 404 31.33 -7.49 -14.61
C VAL A 404 30.76 -8.74 -15.26
N SER A 405 30.94 -8.93 -16.57
CA SER A 405 30.48 -10.13 -17.26
C SER A 405 31.21 -11.38 -16.77
N THR A 406 30.56 -12.53 -16.85
CA THR A 406 31.16 -13.81 -16.41
C THR A 406 30.60 -14.99 -17.19
N ARG A 407 31.13 -16.18 -16.93
CA ARG A 407 30.70 -17.43 -17.54
C ARG A 407 30.14 -18.39 -16.49
N VAL A 408 28.94 -18.89 -16.74
CA VAL A 408 28.27 -19.90 -15.90
C VAL A 408 28.01 -21.14 -16.74
N LEU A 409 28.63 -22.27 -16.39
CA LEU A 409 28.56 -23.53 -17.14
C LEU A 409 28.82 -23.37 -18.65
N GLY A 410 29.76 -22.49 -19.00
CA GLY A 410 30.15 -22.20 -20.38
C GLY A 410 29.36 -21.11 -21.08
N PHE A 411 28.24 -20.63 -20.51
CA PHE A 411 27.42 -19.56 -21.07
C PHE A 411 27.86 -18.19 -20.55
N ASN A 412 27.95 -17.21 -21.43
CA ASN A 412 28.26 -15.83 -21.05
C ASN A 412 27.00 -15.16 -20.48
N ILE A 413 27.17 -14.45 -19.37
CA ILE A 413 26.14 -13.59 -18.78
C ILE A 413 26.71 -12.19 -18.52
N SER A 414 25.85 -11.18 -18.56
CA SER A 414 26.22 -9.76 -18.45
C SER A 414 26.77 -9.37 -17.07
N MET A 415 26.41 -10.13 -16.03
CA MET A 415 26.75 -9.88 -14.63
C MET A 415 26.66 -11.17 -13.81
N PRO A 416 27.35 -11.31 -12.66
CA PRO A 416 27.38 -12.53 -11.88
C PRO A 416 26.15 -12.66 -10.95
N ILE A 417 24.98 -12.25 -11.45
CA ILE A 417 23.71 -12.19 -10.71
C ILE A 417 22.68 -12.95 -11.53
N MET A 418 22.09 -13.99 -10.94
CA MET A 418 21.09 -14.86 -11.57
C MET A 418 19.81 -14.87 -10.73
N ILE A 419 18.68 -15.29 -11.31
CA ILE A 419 17.41 -15.41 -10.57
C ILE A 419 17.27 -16.81 -9.96
N ALA A 420 17.10 -16.82 -8.64
CA ALA A 420 16.89 -18.03 -7.85
C ALA A 420 15.52 -18.66 -8.16
N PRO A 421 15.36 -19.99 -8.00
CA PRO A 421 14.06 -20.62 -8.17
C PRO A 421 13.08 -20.15 -7.09
N THR A 422 12.03 -19.47 -7.54
CA THR A 422 10.91 -19.03 -6.71
C THR A 422 9.60 -19.58 -7.30
N ALA A 423 8.80 -20.21 -6.43
CA ALA A 423 7.57 -20.89 -6.85
C ALA A 423 6.37 -19.94 -6.88
N MET A 424 5.39 -20.27 -7.72
CA MET A 424 4.05 -19.67 -7.75
C MET A 424 4.01 -18.17 -8.05
N GLN A 425 4.83 -17.68 -9.00
CA GLN A 425 4.98 -16.25 -9.25
C GLN A 425 3.68 -15.57 -9.72
N LYS A 426 2.68 -16.32 -10.24
CA LYS A 426 1.36 -15.75 -10.54
C LYS A 426 0.57 -15.24 -9.35
N MET A 427 0.97 -15.58 -8.12
CA MET A 427 0.41 -14.92 -6.94
C MET A 427 0.97 -13.49 -6.76
N ALA A 428 2.15 -13.20 -7.32
CA ALA A 428 2.76 -11.87 -7.29
C ALA A 428 2.24 -10.97 -8.42
N HIS A 429 2.16 -11.51 -9.64
CA HIS A 429 1.74 -10.77 -10.84
C HIS A 429 1.09 -11.71 -11.87
N PRO A 430 0.05 -11.31 -12.63
CA PRO A 430 -0.63 -12.20 -13.59
C PRO A 430 0.28 -12.92 -14.60
N ASP A 431 1.33 -12.24 -15.09
CA ASP A 431 2.32 -12.82 -16.01
C ASP A 431 3.26 -13.83 -15.34
N GLY A 432 3.41 -13.77 -14.02
CA GLY A 432 4.22 -14.68 -13.20
C GLY A 432 5.61 -14.95 -13.78
N GLU A 433 5.92 -16.24 -13.93
CA GLU A 433 7.22 -16.71 -14.40
C GLU A 433 7.57 -16.25 -15.83
N LEU A 434 6.59 -15.89 -16.65
CA LEU A 434 6.86 -15.42 -18.02
C LEU A 434 7.51 -14.04 -18.01
N ALA A 435 7.01 -13.13 -17.17
CA ALA A 435 7.59 -11.79 -16.99
C ALA A 435 9.02 -11.90 -16.46
N THR A 436 9.25 -12.73 -15.44
CA THR A 436 10.61 -12.98 -14.92
C THR A 436 11.55 -13.54 -15.98
N ALA A 437 11.07 -14.45 -16.83
CA ALA A 437 11.88 -15.04 -17.90
C ALA A 437 12.28 -14.01 -18.96
N ARG A 438 11.36 -13.13 -19.37
CA ARG A 438 11.64 -12.05 -20.32
C ARG A 438 12.59 -11.02 -19.72
N ALA A 439 12.34 -10.57 -18.49
CA ALA A 439 13.21 -9.64 -17.77
C ALA A 439 14.64 -10.17 -17.63
N THR A 440 14.77 -11.44 -17.22
CA THR A 440 16.09 -12.07 -17.06
C THR A 440 16.84 -12.21 -18.40
N SER A 441 16.09 -12.51 -19.48
CA SER A 441 16.65 -12.56 -20.84
C SER A 441 17.10 -11.17 -21.32
N ALA A 442 16.32 -10.12 -21.05
CA ALA A 442 16.64 -8.74 -21.41
C ALA A 442 17.88 -8.24 -20.65
N ALA A 443 17.98 -8.59 -19.36
CA ALA A 443 19.14 -8.30 -18.53
C ALA A 443 20.38 -9.13 -18.90
N GLY A 444 20.26 -10.13 -19.77
CA GLY A 444 21.39 -10.96 -20.23
C GLY A 444 21.91 -11.93 -19.15
N THR A 445 21.03 -12.46 -18.29
CA THR A 445 21.41 -13.42 -17.24
C THR A 445 20.49 -14.65 -17.20
N ILE A 446 20.65 -15.50 -16.18
CA ILE A 446 20.02 -16.82 -16.06
C ILE A 446 18.81 -16.79 -15.12
N MET A 447 17.70 -17.36 -15.58
CA MET A 447 16.55 -17.66 -14.73
C MET A 447 16.57 -19.13 -14.31
N THR A 448 16.37 -19.42 -13.03
CA THR A 448 16.07 -20.78 -12.58
C THR A 448 14.57 -20.95 -12.35
N LEU A 449 13.90 -21.78 -13.15
CA LEU A 449 12.47 -22.07 -13.00
C LEU A 449 12.24 -23.12 -11.91
N SER A 450 11.31 -22.88 -10.99
CA SER A 450 10.92 -23.90 -9.99
C SER A 450 10.08 -25.02 -10.60
N SER A 451 10.23 -26.25 -10.09
CA SER A 451 9.27 -27.32 -10.34
C SER A 451 7.84 -26.90 -9.96
N TRP A 452 7.67 -26.04 -8.95
CA TRP A 452 6.37 -25.55 -8.45
C TRP A 452 5.96 -24.21 -9.08
N ALA A 453 6.28 -24.03 -10.36
CA ALA A 453 5.90 -22.85 -11.13
C ALA A 453 4.42 -22.85 -11.53
N THR A 454 3.89 -21.65 -11.72
CA THR A 454 2.52 -21.39 -12.21
C THR A 454 2.44 -21.16 -13.73
N CYS A 455 3.58 -21.32 -14.40
CA CYS A 455 3.74 -21.47 -15.84
C CYS A 455 4.46 -22.79 -16.12
N SER A 456 4.14 -23.44 -17.23
CA SER A 456 4.81 -24.69 -17.61
C SER A 456 6.24 -24.44 -18.08
N ILE A 457 7.06 -25.49 -18.06
CA ILE A 457 8.41 -25.51 -18.66
C ILE A 457 8.40 -24.94 -20.08
N GLU A 458 7.43 -25.34 -20.91
CA GLU A 458 7.31 -24.95 -22.31
C GLU A 458 6.84 -23.50 -22.47
N GLU A 459 5.86 -23.06 -21.66
CA GLU A 459 5.42 -21.66 -21.67
C GLU A 459 6.60 -20.74 -21.33
N VAL A 460 7.38 -21.08 -20.31
CA VAL A 460 8.56 -20.31 -19.92
C VAL A 460 9.64 -20.35 -21.00
N ALA A 461 9.90 -21.50 -21.61
CA ALA A 461 10.86 -21.63 -22.72
C ALA A 461 10.48 -20.79 -23.94
N SER A 462 9.17 -20.66 -24.23
CA SER A 462 8.65 -19.87 -25.36
C SER A 462 8.85 -18.36 -25.22
N THR A 463 9.27 -17.85 -24.06
CA THR A 463 9.44 -16.40 -23.82
C THR A 463 10.67 -15.79 -24.50
N GLY A 464 11.52 -16.59 -25.17
CA GLY A 464 12.65 -16.11 -25.95
C GLY A 464 13.94 -16.89 -25.70
N PRO A 465 15.08 -16.44 -26.26
CA PRO A 465 16.35 -17.19 -26.26
C PRO A 465 17.13 -17.18 -24.93
N GLY A 466 16.56 -16.62 -23.85
CA GLY A 466 17.22 -16.53 -22.55
C GLY A 466 17.72 -17.86 -21.98
N ILE A 467 18.78 -17.81 -21.18
CA ILE A 467 19.36 -19.00 -20.55
C ILE A 467 18.53 -19.37 -19.31
N ARG A 468 18.13 -20.64 -19.23
CA ARG A 468 17.24 -21.13 -18.17
C ARG A 468 17.75 -22.40 -17.54
N PHE A 469 17.73 -22.44 -16.21
CA PHE A 469 17.94 -23.65 -15.41
C PHE A 469 16.61 -24.13 -14.84
N PHE A 470 16.50 -25.43 -14.58
CA PHE A 470 15.29 -26.01 -14.00
C PHE A 470 15.58 -26.55 -12.61
N GLN A 471 14.91 -26.00 -11.60
CA GLN A 471 15.01 -26.50 -10.23
C GLN A 471 14.11 -27.72 -10.06
N LEU A 472 14.72 -28.82 -9.62
CA LEU A 472 14.07 -30.10 -9.41
C LEU A 472 14.06 -30.44 -7.92
N ALA A 473 12.88 -30.73 -7.39
CA ALA A 473 12.73 -31.46 -6.12
C ALA A 473 12.54 -32.95 -6.44
N VAL A 474 12.98 -33.82 -5.53
CA VAL A 474 12.89 -35.27 -5.73
C VAL A 474 11.57 -35.78 -5.19
N TYR A 475 10.80 -36.42 -6.07
CA TYR A 475 9.53 -37.04 -5.75
C TYR A 475 9.69 -38.55 -5.58
N LYS A 476 8.84 -39.16 -4.74
CA LYS A 476 8.77 -40.62 -4.53
C LYS A 476 8.52 -41.35 -5.84
N ASP A 477 7.64 -40.80 -6.67
CA ASP A 477 7.40 -41.29 -8.02
C ASP A 477 8.54 -40.81 -8.95
N ARG A 478 9.43 -41.74 -9.30
CA ARG A 478 10.58 -41.47 -10.16
C ARG A 478 10.17 -41.26 -11.62
N ASP A 479 8.98 -41.67 -12.03
CA ASP A 479 8.47 -41.40 -13.38
C ASP A 479 8.06 -39.92 -13.53
N VAL A 480 7.53 -39.30 -12.47
CA VAL A 480 7.30 -37.84 -12.43
C VAL A 480 8.62 -37.09 -12.62
N VAL A 481 9.68 -37.54 -11.95
CA VAL A 481 11.02 -36.94 -12.09
C VAL A 481 11.54 -37.10 -13.53
N ARG A 482 11.48 -38.30 -14.10
CA ARG A 482 11.89 -38.54 -15.51
C ARG A 482 11.11 -37.65 -16.48
N TRP A 483 9.81 -37.51 -16.26
CA TRP A 483 8.94 -36.71 -17.10
C TRP A 483 9.27 -35.21 -17.04
N LEU A 484 9.48 -34.64 -15.85
CA LEU A 484 9.87 -33.23 -15.70
C LEU A 484 11.24 -32.95 -16.32
N VAL A 485 12.21 -33.83 -16.08
CA VAL A 485 13.59 -33.69 -16.59
C VAL A 485 13.62 -33.75 -18.12
N LYS A 486 12.92 -34.73 -18.71
CA LYS A 486 12.81 -34.85 -20.17
C LYS A 486 12.20 -33.60 -20.79
N ARG A 487 11.12 -33.05 -20.21
CA ARG A 487 10.48 -31.82 -20.68
C ARG A 487 11.43 -30.62 -20.61
N ALA A 488 12.17 -30.47 -19.51
CA ALA A 488 13.15 -29.39 -19.38
C ALA A 488 14.24 -29.48 -20.46
N GLU A 489 14.77 -30.67 -20.70
CA GLU A 489 15.78 -30.94 -21.72
C GLU A 489 15.25 -30.67 -23.15
N GLU A 490 14.06 -31.18 -23.48
CA GLU A 490 13.40 -30.93 -24.78
C GLU A 490 13.04 -29.46 -24.99
N ALA A 491 12.67 -28.73 -23.94
CA ALA A 491 12.40 -27.30 -23.98
C ALA A 491 13.68 -26.44 -24.00
N GLY A 492 14.86 -27.05 -24.00
CA GLY A 492 16.14 -26.37 -24.21
C GLY A 492 16.73 -25.72 -22.96
N PHE A 493 16.27 -26.08 -21.76
CA PHE A 493 16.91 -25.69 -20.50
C PHE A 493 18.36 -26.17 -20.47
N LYS A 494 19.23 -25.45 -19.73
CA LYS A 494 20.68 -25.64 -19.80
C LYS A 494 21.29 -26.38 -18.61
N ALA A 495 20.55 -26.51 -17.52
CA ALA A 495 21.00 -27.24 -16.33
C ALA A 495 19.83 -27.62 -15.41
N ILE A 496 20.07 -28.61 -14.55
CA ILE A 496 19.17 -28.99 -13.47
C ILE A 496 19.77 -28.50 -12.14
N ALA A 497 19.03 -27.68 -11.40
CA ALA A 497 19.34 -27.31 -10.02
C ALA A 497 18.59 -28.26 -9.06
N LEU A 498 19.22 -29.37 -8.71
CA LEU A 498 18.65 -30.39 -7.84
C LEU A 498 18.66 -29.90 -6.39
N THR A 499 17.48 -29.81 -5.77
CA THR A 499 17.32 -29.41 -4.36
C THR A 499 17.54 -30.61 -3.44
N VAL A 500 18.56 -30.55 -2.60
CA VAL A 500 18.99 -31.66 -1.72
C VAL A 500 18.72 -31.42 -0.23
N ASP A 501 18.37 -30.21 0.17
CA ASP A 501 18.12 -29.79 1.55
C ASP A 501 16.65 -29.88 2.00
N THR A 502 15.79 -30.46 1.18
CA THR A 502 14.33 -30.48 1.40
C THR A 502 13.76 -31.92 1.41
N PRO A 503 14.22 -32.83 2.29
CA PRO A 503 13.61 -34.15 2.44
C PRO A 503 12.20 -34.05 3.05
N ARG A 504 11.91 -32.96 3.78
CA ARG A 504 10.60 -32.60 4.31
C ARG A 504 10.49 -31.08 4.30
N LEU A 505 9.28 -30.56 4.08
CA LEU A 505 9.04 -29.12 4.19
C LEU A 505 9.18 -28.62 5.64
N GLY A 506 9.89 -27.51 5.78
CA GLY A 506 10.00 -26.75 7.03
C GLY A 506 8.66 -26.24 7.55
N ARG A 507 8.59 -26.09 8.88
CA ARG A 507 7.43 -25.55 9.58
C ARG A 507 7.45 -24.02 9.46
N ARG A 508 6.46 -23.47 8.76
CA ARG A 508 6.32 -22.01 8.53
C ARG A 508 5.10 -21.50 9.27
N GLU A 509 5.29 -20.82 10.40
CA GLU A 509 4.17 -20.39 11.24
C GLU A 509 3.23 -19.43 10.53
N SER A 510 3.77 -18.52 9.73
CA SER A 510 2.99 -17.57 8.93
C SER A 510 2.00 -18.28 8.00
N ASN A 511 2.39 -19.41 7.40
CA ASN A 511 1.49 -20.20 6.56
C ASN A 511 0.38 -20.89 7.38
N ILE A 512 0.70 -21.34 8.60
CA ILE A 512 -0.27 -21.98 9.50
C ILE A 512 -1.29 -20.94 9.97
N LYS A 513 -0.81 -19.77 10.45
CA LYS A 513 -1.63 -18.65 10.91
C LYS A 513 -2.58 -18.15 9.81
N ASN A 514 -2.08 -18.06 8.57
CA ASN A 514 -2.86 -17.61 7.43
C ASN A 514 -3.66 -18.71 6.72
N ARG A 515 -3.58 -19.97 7.18
CA ARG A 515 -4.20 -21.15 6.52
C ARG A 515 -3.88 -21.18 5.03
N PHE A 516 -2.60 -21.05 4.70
CA PHE A 516 -2.15 -20.85 3.32
C PHE A 516 -2.73 -21.91 2.37
N SER A 517 -3.29 -21.42 1.25
CA SER A 517 -3.77 -22.21 0.14
C SER A 517 -3.48 -21.47 -1.17
N ILE A 518 -3.18 -22.22 -2.24
CA ILE A 518 -3.03 -21.61 -3.57
C ILE A 518 -4.36 -20.94 -3.96
N PRO A 519 -4.37 -19.65 -4.36
CA PRO A 519 -5.58 -18.95 -4.75
C PRO A 519 -6.35 -19.64 -5.88
N ARG A 520 -7.67 -19.45 -5.93
CA ARG A 520 -8.51 -20.03 -7.00
C ARG A 520 -8.04 -19.53 -8.37
N GLY A 521 -7.99 -20.43 -9.34
CA GLY A 521 -7.56 -20.13 -10.71
C GLY A 521 -6.04 -20.21 -10.92
N ILE A 522 -5.25 -20.46 -9.88
CA ILE A 522 -3.80 -20.67 -9.98
C ILE A 522 -3.51 -22.17 -9.81
N THR A 523 -2.78 -22.75 -10.77
CA THR A 523 -2.39 -24.17 -10.79
C THR A 523 -0.87 -24.31 -10.95
N LEU A 524 -0.32 -25.43 -10.46
CA LEU A 524 1.08 -25.78 -10.68
C LEU A 524 1.21 -26.46 -12.05
N LYS A 525 1.33 -25.65 -13.11
CA LYS A 525 1.26 -26.10 -14.50
C LYS A 525 2.26 -27.17 -14.89
N ASN A 526 3.39 -27.24 -14.20
CA ASN A 526 4.35 -28.31 -14.44
C ASN A 526 3.80 -29.70 -14.13
N PHE A 527 2.75 -29.85 -13.33
CA PHE A 527 2.15 -31.14 -12.98
C PHE A 527 0.80 -31.40 -13.67
N GLU A 528 0.35 -30.50 -14.56
CA GLU A 528 -0.86 -30.73 -15.34
C GLU A 528 -0.66 -31.91 -16.31
N GLY A 529 -1.70 -32.76 -16.44
CA GLY A 529 -1.66 -33.95 -17.30
C GLY A 529 -1.13 -35.23 -16.65
N LEU A 530 -0.59 -35.17 -15.42
CA LEU A 530 -0.36 -36.38 -14.62
C LEU A 530 -1.72 -36.92 -14.14
N ASP A 531 -1.90 -38.25 -14.15
CA ASP A 531 -3.12 -38.91 -13.65
C ASP A 531 -3.19 -38.81 -12.12
N LEU A 532 -3.57 -37.61 -11.66
CA LEU A 532 -3.84 -37.33 -10.27
C LEU A 532 -5.16 -38.01 -9.81
N ALA A 533 -5.94 -38.64 -10.69
CA ALA A 533 -7.20 -39.30 -10.33
C ALA A 533 -7.01 -40.59 -9.52
N LYS A 534 -5.88 -41.29 -9.66
CA LYS A 534 -5.46 -42.35 -8.71
C LYS A 534 -5.02 -41.82 -7.34
N ILE A 535 -4.88 -40.51 -7.21
CA ILE A 535 -4.21 -39.80 -6.12
C ILE A 535 -5.20 -39.03 -5.22
N TYR A 536 -6.45 -38.80 -5.65
CA TYR A 536 -7.48 -38.02 -4.93
C TYR A 536 -8.23 -38.74 -3.79
N LYS A 537 -7.87 -39.98 -3.41
CA LYS A 537 -8.50 -40.65 -2.25
C LYS A 537 -7.76 -40.27 -0.95
N THR A 538 -7.98 -39.06 -0.46
CA THR A 538 -8.07 -38.73 0.99
C THR A 538 -8.23 -37.21 1.20
N ASN A 539 -9.35 -36.85 1.83
CA ASN A 539 -9.66 -35.62 2.59
C ASN A 539 -9.10 -34.26 2.13
N ASN A 540 -9.97 -33.43 1.53
CA ASN A 540 -10.08 -31.95 1.65
C ASN A 540 -8.83 -31.05 1.65
N SER A 541 -7.65 -31.50 1.23
CA SER A 541 -6.45 -30.67 1.13
C SER A 541 -6.00 -30.53 -0.33
N GLY A 542 -5.94 -29.29 -0.85
CA GLY A 542 -5.70 -29.00 -2.26
C GLY A 542 -4.35 -29.49 -2.82
N ALA A 543 -4.18 -29.47 -4.15
CA ALA A 543 -3.05 -30.06 -4.89
C ALA A 543 -1.65 -29.73 -4.34
N GLY A 544 -1.43 -28.52 -3.81
CA GLY A 544 -0.14 -28.13 -3.22
C GLY A 544 0.23 -28.91 -1.94
N SER A 545 -0.75 -29.32 -1.14
CA SER A 545 -0.51 -30.14 0.06
C SER A 545 -0.10 -31.58 -0.29
N TYR A 546 -0.67 -32.14 -1.35
CA TYR A 546 -0.31 -33.48 -1.83
C TYR A 546 1.12 -33.51 -2.40
N ILE A 547 1.46 -32.57 -3.29
CA ILE A 547 2.79 -32.49 -3.91
C ILE A 547 3.87 -32.31 -2.81
N SER A 548 3.56 -31.59 -1.73
CA SER A 548 4.46 -31.49 -0.57
C SER A 548 4.71 -32.82 0.17
N GLY A 549 3.74 -33.74 0.18
CA GLY A 549 3.86 -35.07 0.78
C GLY A 549 4.56 -36.11 -0.11
N GLN A 550 4.83 -35.75 -1.36
CA GLN A 550 5.52 -36.58 -2.34
C GLN A 550 7.04 -36.42 -2.33
N ALA A 551 7.60 -35.53 -1.50
CA ALA A 551 9.05 -35.47 -1.30
C ALA A 551 9.60 -36.83 -0.86
N ASP A 552 10.65 -37.31 -1.54
CA ASP A 552 11.28 -38.59 -1.23
C ASP A 552 12.27 -38.43 -0.08
N GLN A 553 11.88 -38.90 1.10
CA GLN A 553 12.73 -38.87 2.31
C GLN A 553 13.89 -39.86 2.26
N SER A 554 13.88 -40.81 1.32
CA SER A 554 14.95 -41.80 1.13
C SER A 554 16.05 -41.33 0.16
N PHE A 555 15.91 -40.12 -0.39
CA PHE A 555 16.86 -39.57 -1.35
C PHE A 555 18.28 -39.49 -0.78
N SER A 556 19.25 -39.96 -1.56
CA SER A 556 20.64 -40.15 -1.15
C SER A 556 21.62 -39.78 -2.26
N TRP A 557 22.92 -39.78 -1.94
CA TRP A 557 23.98 -39.54 -2.94
C TRP A 557 23.92 -40.49 -4.15
N LYS A 558 23.44 -41.73 -3.98
CA LYS A 558 23.30 -42.69 -5.09
C LYS A 558 22.31 -42.23 -6.16
N ASP A 559 21.29 -41.49 -5.74
CA ASP A 559 20.25 -40.99 -6.63
C ASP A 559 20.76 -39.89 -7.57
N ILE A 560 21.87 -39.23 -7.23
CA ILE A 560 22.53 -38.25 -8.12
C ILE A 560 23.03 -38.96 -9.38
N LYS A 561 23.66 -40.14 -9.24
CA LYS A 561 24.11 -40.94 -10.40
C LYS A 561 22.94 -41.42 -11.25
N TRP A 562 21.84 -41.79 -10.60
CA TRP A 562 20.62 -42.15 -11.31
C TRP A 562 20.06 -40.96 -12.11
N LEU A 563 19.96 -39.77 -11.50
CA LEU A 563 19.49 -38.57 -12.19
C LEU A 563 20.39 -38.23 -13.39
N GLN A 564 21.71 -38.32 -13.20
CA GLN A 564 22.70 -38.14 -14.28
C GLN A 564 22.55 -39.18 -15.40
N SER A 565 22.05 -40.38 -15.12
CA SER A 565 21.83 -41.40 -16.16
C SER A 565 20.60 -41.15 -17.04
N ILE A 566 19.73 -40.20 -16.66
CA ILE A 566 18.45 -39.96 -17.34
C ILE A 566 18.38 -38.60 -18.04
N THR A 567 19.45 -37.80 -18.00
CA THR A 567 19.54 -36.51 -18.68
C THR A 567 20.97 -36.22 -19.12
N SER A 568 21.11 -35.46 -20.22
CA SER A 568 22.41 -34.90 -20.61
C SER A 568 22.70 -33.55 -19.96
N LEU A 569 21.74 -32.95 -19.26
CA LEU A 569 21.90 -31.65 -18.62
C LEU A 569 22.84 -31.72 -17.41
N PRO A 570 23.72 -30.71 -17.22
CA PRO A 570 24.55 -30.63 -16.02
C PRO A 570 23.67 -30.50 -14.77
N VAL A 571 23.99 -31.28 -13.74
CA VAL A 571 23.26 -31.32 -12.46
C VAL A 571 24.04 -30.56 -11.40
N LEU A 572 23.49 -29.42 -10.96
CA LEU A 572 23.97 -28.66 -9.80
C LEU A 572 23.26 -29.11 -8.54
N LEU A 573 23.97 -29.19 -7.41
CA LEU A 573 23.37 -29.48 -6.11
C LEU A 573 23.09 -28.19 -5.35
N LYS A 574 21.81 -27.93 -5.09
CA LYS A 574 21.32 -26.77 -4.33
C LYS A 574 20.91 -27.20 -2.93
N GLY A 575 21.49 -26.55 -1.92
CA GLY A 575 21.23 -26.88 -0.52
C GLY A 575 22.45 -27.35 0.26
N VAL A 576 23.65 -27.25 -0.31
CA VAL A 576 24.91 -27.67 0.33
C VAL A 576 25.41 -26.56 1.25
N LEU A 577 25.73 -26.89 2.51
CA LEU A 577 26.21 -25.92 3.50
C LEU A 577 27.53 -26.34 4.18
N THR A 578 28.08 -27.51 3.89
CA THR A 578 29.25 -28.09 4.59
C THR A 578 30.36 -28.48 3.62
N ALA A 579 31.61 -28.52 4.10
CA ALA A 579 32.75 -29.03 3.34
C ALA A 579 32.59 -30.52 2.99
N GLU A 580 32.04 -31.32 3.88
CA GLU A 580 31.85 -32.77 3.70
C GLU A 580 30.94 -33.03 2.50
N ASP A 581 29.77 -32.37 2.47
CA ASP A 581 28.82 -32.51 1.37
C ASP A 581 29.38 -31.93 0.07
N ALA A 582 30.23 -30.91 0.13
CA ALA A 582 30.92 -30.36 -1.03
C ALA A 582 31.92 -31.36 -1.64
N ARG A 583 32.66 -32.11 -0.82
CA ARG A 583 33.55 -33.19 -1.28
C ARG A 583 32.74 -34.36 -1.85
N SER A 584 31.63 -34.72 -1.22
CA SER A 584 30.73 -35.72 -1.80
C SER A 584 30.14 -35.26 -3.14
N ALA A 585 29.80 -33.98 -3.30
CA ALA A 585 29.35 -33.45 -4.59
C ALA A 585 30.39 -33.64 -5.72
N LEU A 586 31.69 -33.50 -5.40
CA LEU A 586 32.79 -33.81 -6.31
C LEU A 586 32.85 -35.30 -6.66
N GLU A 587 32.85 -36.17 -5.65
CA GLU A 587 32.93 -37.64 -5.83
C GLU A 587 31.76 -38.17 -6.68
N TYR A 588 30.57 -37.62 -6.47
CA TYR A 588 29.37 -37.98 -7.22
C TYR A 588 29.23 -37.23 -8.55
N GLY A 589 30.21 -36.40 -8.91
CA GLY A 589 30.34 -35.77 -10.23
C GLY A 589 29.26 -34.72 -10.51
N SER A 590 28.87 -33.93 -9.51
CA SER A 590 28.03 -32.76 -9.74
C SER A 590 28.70 -31.78 -10.71
N ALA A 591 27.93 -31.01 -11.46
CA ALA A 591 28.44 -29.95 -12.34
C ALA A 591 28.68 -28.62 -11.62
N GLY A 592 28.20 -28.47 -10.39
CA GLY A 592 28.35 -27.26 -9.58
C GLY A 592 27.56 -27.31 -8.29
N ILE A 593 27.91 -26.44 -7.35
CA ILE A 593 27.26 -26.38 -6.03
C ILE A 593 26.57 -25.04 -5.87
N ILE A 594 25.34 -25.02 -5.35
CA ILE A 594 24.65 -23.81 -4.93
C ILE A 594 24.51 -23.84 -3.41
N VAL A 595 25.35 -23.04 -2.74
CA VAL A 595 25.32 -22.84 -1.28
C VAL A 595 24.04 -22.15 -0.91
N SER A 596 23.13 -22.88 -0.28
CA SER A 596 21.78 -22.43 -0.02
C SER A 596 21.22 -23.09 1.23
N ASN A 597 20.43 -22.34 2.00
CA ASN A 597 19.56 -22.86 3.05
C ASN A 597 18.07 -22.71 2.66
N HIS A 598 17.81 -22.78 1.34
CA HIS A 598 16.49 -22.61 0.75
C HIS A 598 15.79 -21.29 1.11
N GLY A 599 16.57 -20.22 1.29
CA GLY A 599 16.06 -18.92 1.73
C GLY A 599 15.50 -18.94 3.16
N ALA A 600 16.07 -19.79 4.02
CA ALA A 600 15.68 -20.05 5.41
C ALA A 600 14.28 -20.65 5.59
N ARG A 601 13.82 -21.47 4.64
CA ARG A 601 12.44 -22.02 4.64
C ARG A 601 12.34 -23.48 5.08
N GLN A 602 13.46 -24.18 5.26
CA GLN A 602 13.46 -25.60 5.63
C GLN A 602 13.77 -25.84 7.10
N LEU A 603 14.91 -25.35 7.57
CA LEU A 603 15.37 -25.52 8.94
C LEU A 603 15.87 -24.16 9.44
N ASP A 604 15.34 -23.71 10.57
CA ASP A 604 15.83 -22.50 11.24
C ASP A 604 17.08 -22.82 12.10
N TYR A 605 17.82 -21.78 12.48
CA TYR A 605 19.11 -21.89 13.19
C TYR A 605 20.24 -22.62 12.43
N VAL A 606 20.13 -22.71 11.10
CA VAL A 606 21.27 -23.09 10.25
C VAL A 606 22.13 -21.86 9.91
N PRO A 607 23.42 -22.04 9.56
CA PRO A 607 24.27 -20.92 9.16
C PRO A 607 23.68 -20.10 8.01
N ALA A 608 23.94 -18.78 8.04
CA ALA A 608 23.69 -17.94 6.88
C ALA A 608 24.55 -18.43 5.70
N THR A 609 24.01 -18.39 4.49
CA THR A 609 24.68 -18.97 3.32
C THR A 609 26.06 -18.36 3.06
N ILE A 610 26.22 -17.05 3.30
CA ILE A 610 27.51 -16.36 3.17
C ILE A 610 28.55 -16.84 4.18
N MET A 611 28.13 -17.33 5.36
CA MET A 611 29.03 -17.89 6.37
C MET A 611 29.51 -19.30 5.99
N ALA A 612 28.66 -20.08 5.31
CA ALA A 612 29.01 -21.42 4.82
C ALA A 612 29.85 -21.38 3.53
N LEU A 613 29.82 -20.27 2.78
CA LEU A 613 30.38 -20.17 1.44
C LEU A 613 31.88 -20.50 1.39
N GLU A 614 32.68 -19.90 2.26
CA GLU A 614 34.15 -20.04 2.20
C GLU A 614 34.61 -21.48 2.47
N GLU A 615 33.94 -22.17 3.39
CA GLU A 615 34.18 -23.58 3.70
C GLU A 615 33.91 -24.47 2.47
N VAL A 616 32.77 -24.27 1.81
CA VAL A 616 32.38 -25.03 0.61
C VAL A 616 33.34 -24.74 -0.55
N VAL A 617 33.70 -23.48 -0.77
CA VAL A 617 34.66 -23.07 -1.82
C VAL A 617 36.01 -23.73 -1.61
N LYS A 618 36.53 -23.72 -0.38
CA LYS A 618 37.80 -24.37 -0.03
C LYS A 618 37.74 -25.87 -0.25
N ALA A 619 36.63 -26.52 0.10
CA ALA A 619 36.47 -27.96 -0.01
C ALA A 619 36.48 -28.48 -1.45
N VAL A 620 36.09 -27.65 -2.44
CA VAL A 620 36.11 -28.06 -3.86
C VAL A 620 37.39 -27.75 -4.60
N GLU A 621 38.31 -26.97 -4.01
CA GLU A 621 39.64 -26.65 -4.57
C GLU A 621 39.60 -26.19 -6.05
N GLY A 622 38.57 -25.41 -6.41
CA GLY A 622 38.38 -24.90 -7.79
C GLY A 622 37.94 -25.94 -8.82
N ARG A 623 37.69 -27.19 -8.42
CA ARG A 623 37.27 -28.29 -9.31
C ARG A 623 35.79 -28.19 -9.72
N LEU A 624 34.99 -27.43 -8.99
CA LEU A 624 33.59 -27.12 -9.31
C LEU A 624 33.29 -25.64 -9.13
N PRO A 625 32.42 -25.05 -9.96
CA PRO A 625 31.87 -23.74 -9.69
C PRO A 625 30.94 -23.80 -8.47
N VAL A 626 31.13 -22.86 -7.55
CA VAL A 626 30.29 -22.69 -6.36
C VAL A 626 29.51 -21.40 -6.49
N PHE A 627 28.21 -21.45 -6.29
CA PHE A 627 27.30 -20.31 -6.34
C PHE A 627 26.69 -20.06 -4.97
N LEU A 628 26.27 -18.83 -4.71
CA LEU A 628 25.60 -18.45 -3.46
C LEU A 628 24.11 -18.17 -3.71
N ASP A 629 23.20 -18.78 -2.96
CA ASP A 629 21.76 -18.48 -2.97
C ASP A 629 21.26 -18.21 -1.54
N GLY A 630 21.22 -16.93 -1.15
CA GLY A 630 20.63 -16.48 0.11
C GLY A 630 21.07 -15.07 0.48
N GLY A 631 20.15 -14.27 1.04
CA GLY A 631 20.49 -13.02 1.73
C GLY A 631 20.89 -11.80 0.90
N VAL A 632 21.31 -11.96 -0.36
CA VAL A 632 21.81 -10.88 -1.23
C VAL A 632 20.78 -9.77 -1.43
N ARG A 633 21.16 -8.51 -1.16
CA ARG A 633 20.31 -7.30 -1.34
C ARG A 633 21.02 -6.12 -1.99
N ARG A 634 22.35 -6.14 -2.13
CA ARG A 634 23.12 -5.04 -2.72
C ARG A 634 24.27 -5.56 -3.58
N GLY A 635 24.78 -4.74 -4.50
CA GLY A 635 25.99 -5.05 -5.27
C GLY A 635 27.21 -5.33 -4.38
N THR A 636 27.27 -4.72 -3.19
CA THR A 636 28.30 -5.05 -2.18
C THR A 636 28.19 -6.47 -1.66
N ASP A 637 26.98 -7.04 -1.56
CA ASP A 637 26.79 -8.43 -1.13
C ASP A 637 27.26 -9.39 -2.23
N VAL A 638 26.96 -9.06 -3.49
CA VAL A 638 27.47 -9.80 -4.67
C VAL A 638 28.99 -9.82 -4.63
N PHE A 639 29.63 -8.65 -4.52
CA PHE A 639 31.08 -8.55 -4.51
C PHE A 639 31.72 -9.31 -3.32
N LYS A 640 31.11 -9.30 -2.14
CA LYS A 640 31.56 -10.11 -0.98
C LYS A 640 31.52 -11.60 -1.30
N ALA A 641 30.44 -12.10 -1.90
CA ALA A 641 30.32 -13.49 -2.28
C ALA A 641 31.39 -13.90 -3.31
N LEU A 642 31.62 -13.06 -4.33
CA LEU A 642 32.67 -13.28 -5.33
C LEU A 642 34.07 -13.29 -4.70
N ALA A 643 34.34 -12.35 -3.78
CA ALA A 643 35.61 -12.28 -3.06
C ALA A 643 35.88 -13.51 -2.18
N LEU A 644 34.82 -14.17 -1.70
CA LEU A 644 34.90 -15.45 -0.99
C LEU A 644 34.96 -16.68 -1.94
N GLY A 645 34.99 -16.45 -3.25
CA GLY A 645 35.20 -17.47 -4.28
C GLY A 645 33.93 -18.03 -4.91
N ALA A 646 32.76 -17.39 -4.72
CA ALA A 646 31.60 -17.73 -5.53
C ALA A 646 31.82 -17.36 -7.01
N ALA A 647 31.34 -18.20 -7.92
CA ALA A 647 31.29 -17.94 -9.36
C ALA A 647 30.14 -17.01 -9.76
N GLY A 648 29.17 -16.81 -8.85
CA GLY A 648 28.01 -15.94 -9.04
C GLY A 648 26.99 -16.13 -7.92
N VAL A 649 25.97 -15.28 -7.90
CA VAL A 649 24.92 -15.32 -6.88
C VAL A 649 23.53 -15.46 -7.48
N PHE A 650 22.63 -16.06 -6.72
CA PHE A 650 21.21 -16.16 -7.03
C PHE A 650 20.40 -15.20 -6.15
N VAL A 651 19.42 -14.53 -6.76
CA VAL A 651 18.51 -13.58 -6.11
C VAL A 651 17.06 -14.06 -6.24
N GLY A 652 16.41 -14.30 -5.10
CA GLY A 652 15.05 -14.85 -5.04
C GLY A 652 13.97 -13.86 -4.62
N ARG A 653 13.88 -13.51 -3.33
CA ARG A 653 12.82 -12.61 -2.82
C ARG A 653 12.79 -11.23 -3.49
N PRO A 654 13.92 -10.55 -3.78
CA PRO A 654 13.90 -9.27 -4.47
C PRO A 654 13.17 -9.33 -5.82
N SER A 655 13.38 -10.38 -6.64
CA SER A 655 12.68 -10.51 -7.93
C SER A 655 11.19 -10.77 -7.76
N LEU A 656 10.76 -11.52 -6.74
CA LEU A 656 9.33 -11.68 -6.43
C LEU A 656 8.66 -10.35 -6.04
N PHE A 657 9.32 -9.57 -5.20
CA PHE A 657 8.76 -8.30 -4.74
C PHE A 657 8.76 -7.26 -5.85
N SER A 658 9.79 -7.20 -6.68
CA SER A 658 9.81 -6.27 -7.79
C SER A 658 8.83 -6.67 -8.90
N LEU A 659 8.65 -7.97 -9.14
CA LEU A 659 7.58 -8.51 -9.99
C LEU A 659 6.18 -8.08 -9.51
N ALA A 660 5.94 -8.12 -8.19
CA ALA A 660 4.66 -7.68 -7.62
C ALA A 660 4.41 -6.17 -7.76
N VAL A 661 5.48 -5.37 -7.84
CA VAL A 661 5.38 -3.92 -7.87
C VAL A 661 5.19 -3.42 -9.30
N ASP A 662 6.07 -3.81 -10.23
CA ASP A 662 6.11 -3.26 -11.59
C ASP A 662 6.23 -4.36 -12.67
N GLY A 663 5.82 -5.60 -12.36
CA GLY A 663 5.80 -6.69 -13.34
C GLY A 663 7.20 -7.00 -13.90
N GLU A 664 7.29 -7.17 -15.21
CA GLU A 664 8.55 -7.41 -15.93
C GLU A 664 9.57 -6.28 -15.72
N THR A 665 9.12 -5.03 -15.78
CA THR A 665 9.97 -3.84 -15.59
C THR A 665 10.55 -3.76 -14.18
N GLY A 666 9.84 -4.27 -13.17
CA GLY A 666 10.40 -4.33 -11.82
C GLY A 666 11.51 -5.39 -11.69
N VAL A 667 11.42 -6.48 -12.44
CA VAL A 667 12.43 -7.55 -12.38
C VAL A 667 13.71 -7.18 -13.14
N ASN A 668 13.58 -6.48 -14.27
CA ASN A 668 14.70 -6.03 -15.12
C ASN A 668 15.39 -4.80 -14.53
#